data_AF-A0A6P5P9P5-F1
#
_entry.id   AF-A0A6P5P9P5-F1
#
_cell.length_a   1.000
_cell.length_b   1.000
_cell.length_c   1.000
_cell.angle_alpha   90.00
_cell.angle_beta   90.00
_cell.angle_gamma   90.00
#
_symmetry.space_group_name_H-M   'P 1'
#
loop_
_entity.id
_entity.type
_entity.pdbx_description
1 polymer ?
#
loop_
_entity_poly.entity_id
_entity_poly.type
_entity_poly.pdbx_seq_one_letter_code
_entity_poly.pdbx_strand_id
1 'polypeptide(L)'
;MVRLYNLHPFGSQQVVPCQWEPEQVCCGGSDALFVAAGCKVEAFAVQGEELCRQRCAFSTLGRVLRMAYSEAGDYLVAIEEKNKTIFLRAYVNWRSKRSDNSRVCIRMVGHNVEASFCESFRDQMSIIEMPMSEAPLCLSCCPVKGDLLVGCTNKLVLFTLKYDIINEEFSILNFERSLIIHIDNITPVEISFCVGYVAVMSDLEVLLLKLESDPIHGESINHHPQETSNPLKQAEDVSNETSQLESEDFVICLKPMELLGEKCEQSGISVKLESTGLEDEKVKYLHVRHLLYRRFAPDVSSYVLSDNIKLHSLQLLPIHQSGFHPDENDLSQKKEMPNLFCFFSLPHVGYLYMVVKSVELMSVYWYPEKSQQAVLTPQFLHVITSQSLQCFTVRCSAAVAHEEDLYMDTTLKACPPVSMDVCALRIQLFIGLKAICHFKNHIILLTKAEPEAIPERRESPKKLISRKDASVRSGIPHVAEAAWNLYIVNTTAPVQLYKEMVDYSNSYKTVKTESCLHLLSEAHLLVRAALMDGSQLEPAEKSELLEAFKESCGHLGDCYSRLTTEQSHLTLPYYKMSGLSLAEVLARVDWTEESESQKYERGLVFYINHSLYENLDEELSEELAAKVAQIFHVAEPKQLPHVLSSPAMKNIDPLTALHYLRKLDSCGVSPILVTLTKAAVALKMGHLDMYRKEMKSHSEMKLVYGFILEPRLLIQQWKGQIVPTELAIDLKETQPGLLVASVLGLQKNDKIGIVETDSFFKVLCGKDENTVPQLLIDFWEAQLVACLPNVVLEELFFKLISQYVWRLSERQCPDTVPLRTAEDLINACSHYGLVNPWVHVLTTSDSLAAKNYTDDLLKLQSLICSPSLDVASIIPFLEPLSEDTVAGLSAHALCHTRLQEYEQCIDTLLERCPEAVIAYANQELKEDHWILWWKKLLPELCQRVKSGGERYHLHLSLLKETLSVIAVGLDLRDFLSVLPEDGAAAFFLPYLLFCSRKKSLT
;
A
#
# COMPACT_ATOMS: atom_id res chain seq x y z
N MET A 1 -6.08 -21.30 -29.18
CA MET A 1 -6.10 -22.69 -28.68
C MET A 1 -5.77 -22.60 -27.19
N VAL A 2 -6.68 -23.00 -26.30
CA VAL A 2 -6.52 -22.83 -24.84
C VAL A 2 -5.45 -23.80 -24.33
N ARG A 3 -4.57 -23.37 -23.43
CA ARG A 3 -3.56 -24.24 -22.80
C ARG A 3 -4.25 -25.25 -21.89
N LEU A 4 -3.89 -26.53 -21.99
CA LEU A 4 -4.38 -27.59 -21.11
C LEU A 4 -3.22 -28.10 -20.26
N TYR A 5 -3.34 -27.95 -18.94
CA TYR A 5 -2.52 -28.62 -17.95
C TYR A 5 -3.32 -29.82 -17.44
N ASN A 6 -2.70 -30.99 -17.23
CA ASN A 6 -3.39 -32.21 -16.81
C ASN A 6 -3.29 -32.39 -15.29
N LEU A 7 -3.94 -31.50 -14.53
CA LEU A 7 -3.92 -31.45 -13.07
C LEU A 7 -5.16 -32.14 -12.48
N HIS A 8 -5.26 -32.21 -11.15
CA HIS A 8 -6.36 -32.87 -10.44
C HIS A 8 -7.15 -31.88 -9.56
N PRO A 9 -7.96 -30.98 -10.15
CA PRO A 9 -8.80 -30.06 -9.38
C PRO A 9 -10.01 -30.74 -8.73
N PHE A 10 -10.28 -32.01 -9.06
CA PHE A 10 -11.38 -32.81 -8.51
C PHE A 10 -10.80 -33.96 -7.67
N GLY A 11 -11.29 -34.10 -6.45
CA GLY A 11 -10.92 -35.14 -5.49
C GLY A 11 -11.86 -36.33 -5.54
N SER A 12 -12.60 -36.57 -4.46
CA SER A 12 -13.52 -37.72 -4.34
C SER A 12 -14.90 -37.43 -4.92
N GLN A 13 -15.60 -38.49 -5.33
CA GLN A 13 -16.99 -38.42 -5.79
C GLN A 13 -17.88 -39.35 -4.96
N GLN A 14 -19.11 -38.92 -4.70
CA GLN A 14 -20.13 -39.69 -3.97
C GLN A 14 -21.46 -39.62 -4.71
N VAL A 15 -22.25 -40.70 -4.66
CA VAL A 15 -23.58 -40.75 -5.26
C VAL A 15 -24.62 -40.46 -4.20
N VAL A 16 -25.52 -39.51 -4.47
CA VAL A 16 -26.64 -39.18 -3.58
C VAL A 16 -27.72 -40.27 -3.72
N PRO A 17 -28.18 -40.88 -2.61
CA PRO A 17 -29.16 -41.97 -2.65
C PRO A 17 -30.59 -41.43 -2.82
N CYS A 18 -30.86 -40.77 -3.95
CA CYS A 18 -32.20 -40.27 -4.27
C CYS A 18 -33.16 -41.44 -4.58
N GLN A 19 -34.41 -41.34 -4.12
CA GLN A 19 -35.43 -42.36 -4.39
C GLN A 19 -36.10 -42.19 -5.76
N TRP A 20 -36.15 -40.96 -6.26
CA TRP A 20 -36.85 -40.56 -7.48
C TRP A 20 -35.94 -39.75 -8.38
N GLU A 21 -36.24 -39.73 -9.68
CA GLU A 21 -35.49 -38.96 -10.67
C GLU A 21 -35.53 -37.45 -10.32
N PRO A 22 -34.37 -36.80 -10.15
CA PRO A 22 -34.29 -35.36 -9.92
C PRO A 22 -34.79 -34.57 -11.14
N GLU A 23 -35.84 -33.77 -10.96
CA GLU A 23 -36.29 -32.81 -11.98
C GLU A 23 -35.58 -31.47 -11.83
N GLN A 24 -35.31 -31.03 -10.61
CA GLN A 24 -34.57 -29.81 -10.28
C GLN A 24 -33.65 -30.08 -9.08
N VAL A 25 -32.50 -29.41 -9.05
CA VAL A 25 -31.54 -29.46 -7.94
C VAL A 25 -31.04 -28.05 -7.60
N CYS A 26 -30.84 -27.76 -6.33
CA CYS A 26 -30.19 -26.52 -5.91
C CYS A 26 -29.44 -26.67 -4.59
N CYS A 27 -28.36 -25.93 -4.42
CA CYS A 27 -27.57 -25.90 -3.20
C CYS A 27 -28.29 -25.07 -2.11
N GLY A 28 -28.36 -25.60 -0.89
CA GLY A 28 -29.06 -25.03 0.26
C GLY A 28 -28.16 -24.23 1.21
N GLY A 29 -27.25 -23.41 0.69
CA GLY A 29 -26.25 -22.71 1.50
C GLY A 29 -25.23 -23.68 2.08
N SER A 30 -24.71 -23.39 3.28
CA SER A 30 -23.52 -24.07 3.82
C SER A 30 -23.61 -25.59 4.05
N ASP A 31 -24.81 -26.18 4.09
CA ASP A 31 -24.98 -27.48 4.75
C ASP A 31 -26.00 -28.45 4.11
N ALA A 32 -26.66 -28.06 3.01
CA ALA A 32 -27.73 -28.85 2.41
C ALA A 32 -27.73 -28.88 0.86
N LEU A 33 -28.24 -29.97 0.29
CA LEU A 33 -28.56 -30.15 -1.13
C LEU A 33 -30.05 -30.44 -1.26
N PHE A 34 -30.77 -29.62 -2.03
CA PHE A 34 -32.18 -29.84 -2.32
C PHE A 34 -32.37 -30.54 -3.65
N VAL A 35 -33.19 -31.58 -3.64
CA VAL A 35 -33.56 -32.38 -4.80
C VAL A 35 -35.07 -32.39 -4.91
N ALA A 36 -35.62 -31.88 -6.00
CA ALA A 36 -37.06 -31.92 -6.27
C ALA A 36 -37.38 -33.00 -7.29
N ALA A 37 -38.38 -33.81 -6.98
CA ALA A 37 -38.96 -34.80 -7.87
C ALA A 37 -40.49 -34.65 -7.83
N GLY A 38 -41.07 -34.05 -8.88
CA GLY A 38 -42.50 -33.76 -8.94
C GLY A 38 -42.93 -32.76 -7.86
N CYS A 39 -43.76 -33.22 -6.91
CA CYS A 39 -44.28 -32.41 -5.79
C CYS A 39 -43.58 -32.69 -4.45
N LYS A 40 -42.38 -33.27 -4.45
CA LYS A 40 -41.61 -33.61 -3.25
C LYS A 40 -40.21 -33.01 -3.34
N VAL A 41 -39.75 -32.41 -2.25
CA VAL A 41 -38.39 -31.90 -2.10
C VAL A 41 -37.70 -32.67 -0.98
N GLU A 42 -36.52 -33.21 -1.27
CA GLU A 42 -35.66 -33.92 -0.33
C GLU A 42 -34.40 -33.08 -0.09
N ALA A 43 -34.05 -32.88 1.18
CA ALA A 43 -32.85 -32.14 1.59
C ALA A 43 -31.81 -33.13 2.13
N PHE A 44 -30.62 -33.17 1.54
CA PHE A 44 -29.51 -34.04 1.93
C PHE A 44 -28.40 -33.23 2.59
N ALA A 45 -27.71 -33.81 3.59
CA ALA A 45 -26.55 -33.20 4.22
C ALA A 45 -25.33 -33.26 3.29
N VAL A 46 -24.61 -32.13 3.18
CA VAL A 46 -23.41 -32.00 2.33
C VAL A 46 -22.12 -31.84 3.15
N GLN A 47 -22.22 -31.80 4.48
CA GLN A 47 -21.07 -31.66 5.39
C GLN A 47 -21.22 -32.56 6.64
N GLY A 48 -20.11 -33.09 7.16
CA GLY A 48 -20.03 -33.91 8.38
C GLY A 48 -19.75 -35.41 8.15
N GLU A 49 -19.67 -36.21 9.22
CA GLU A 49 -19.43 -37.67 9.17
C GLU A 49 -20.55 -38.44 8.41
N GLU A 50 -21.70 -37.80 8.18
CA GLU A 50 -22.89 -38.36 7.53
C GLU A 50 -23.22 -37.67 6.19
N LEU A 51 -22.23 -37.52 5.31
CA LEU A 51 -22.41 -37.06 3.93
C LEU A 51 -23.51 -37.84 3.19
N CYS A 52 -24.32 -37.14 2.40
CA CYS A 52 -25.45 -37.70 1.65
C CYS A 52 -26.58 -38.30 2.51
N ARG A 53 -26.61 -38.08 3.83
CA ARG A 53 -27.77 -38.46 4.66
C ARG A 53 -28.93 -37.51 4.42
N GLN A 54 -30.13 -38.05 4.21
CA GLN A 54 -31.35 -37.26 4.12
C GLN A 54 -31.63 -36.57 5.47
N ARG A 55 -31.71 -35.24 5.47
CA ARG A 55 -32.03 -34.40 6.63
C ARG A 55 -33.53 -34.30 6.85
N CYS A 56 -34.26 -33.97 5.79
CA CYS A 56 -35.71 -33.89 5.80
C CYS A 56 -36.27 -34.08 4.38
N ALA A 57 -37.58 -34.30 4.30
CA ALA A 57 -38.33 -34.17 3.07
C ALA A 57 -39.67 -33.52 3.36
N PHE A 58 -40.20 -32.80 2.37
CA PHE A 58 -41.51 -32.18 2.44
C PHE A 58 -42.18 -32.17 1.07
N SER A 59 -43.51 -32.14 1.08
CA SER A 59 -44.31 -31.99 -0.14
C SER A 59 -44.53 -30.52 -0.46
N THR A 60 -44.37 -30.17 -1.72
CA THR A 60 -44.76 -28.88 -2.29
C THR A 60 -46.24 -28.91 -2.68
N LEU A 61 -46.84 -27.74 -2.92
CA LEU A 61 -48.27 -27.64 -3.25
C LEU A 61 -48.57 -27.92 -4.74
N GLY A 62 -47.56 -27.80 -5.60
CA GLY A 62 -47.56 -28.19 -7.02
C GLY A 62 -46.21 -28.78 -7.46
N ARG A 63 -46.12 -29.14 -8.74
CA ARG A 63 -44.88 -29.67 -9.35
C ARG A 63 -43.83 -28.57 -9.47
N VAL A 64 -42.63 -28.81 -8.96
CA VAL A 64 -41.54 -27.83 -8.98
C VAL A 64 -40.96 -27.68 -10.39
N LEU A 65 -41.07 -26.48 -10.98
CA LEU A 65 -40.48 -26.15 -12.28
C LEU A 65 -39.09 -25.55 -12.15
N ARG A 66 -38.90 -24.67 -11.16
CA ARG A 66 -37.64 -24.02 -10.80
C ARG A 66 -37.58 -23.86 -9.29
N MET A 67 -36.38 -23.92 -8.73
CA MET A 67 -36.17 -23.55 -7.33
C MET A 67 -34.78 -22.96 -7.12
N ALA A 68 -34.67 -22.10 -6.12
CA ALA A 68 -33.40 -21.56 -5.64
C ALA A 68 -33.48 -21.37 -4.12
N TYR A 69 -32.32 -21.38 -3.48
CA TYR A 69 -32.21 -21.16 -2.05
C TYR A 69 -31.46 -19.85 -1.78
N SER A 70 -31.93 -19.11 -0.79
CA SER A 70 -31.28 -17.91 -0.29
C SER A 70 -30.54 -18.23 0.99
N GLU A 71 -29.21 -18.16 1.00
CA GLU A 71 -28.42 -18.35 2.21
C GLU A 71 -28.56 -17.19 3.18
N ALA A 72 -28.53 -15.94 2.68
CA ALA A 72 -28.69 -14.74 3.48
C ALA A 72 -30.09 -14.65 4.15
N GLY A 73 -31.12 -15.22 3.52
CA GLY A 73 -32.49 -15.24 4.04
C GLY A 73 -32.94 -16.57 4.64
N ASP A 74 -32.15 -17.64 4.56
CA ASP A 74 -32.52 -19.02 4.95
C ASP A 74 -33.94 -19.45 4.49
N TYR A 75 -34.20 -19.35 3.19
CA TYR A 75 -35.45 -19.82 2.59
C TYR A 75 -35.23 -20.49 1.24
N LEU A 76 -36.09 -21.47 0.91
CA LEU A 76 -36.15 -22.09 -0.42
C LEU A 76 -37.34 -21.49 -1.18
N VAL A 77 -37.11 -20.92 -2.35
CA VAL A 77 -38.17 -20.43 -3.23
C VAL A 77 -38.37 -21.38 -4.41
N ALA A 78 -39.63 -21.60 -4.79
CA ALA A 78 -39.99 -22.45 -5.92
C ALA A 78 -41.06 -21.80 -6.81
N ILE A 79 -40.89 -22.00 -8.12
CA ILE A 79 -41.95 -21.82 -9.11
C ILE A 79 -42.62 -23.18 -9.30
N GLU A 80 -43.92 -23.24 -9.04
CA GLU A 80 -44.69 -24.49 -9.01
C GLU A 80 -45.85 -24.47 -9.97
N GLU A 81 -46.08 -25.57 -10.68
CA GLU A 81 -47.27 -25.79 -11.48
C GLU A 81 -48.30 -26.61 -10.69
N LYS A 82 -49.50 -26.05 -10.53
CA LYS A 82 -50.67 -26.78 -10.00
C LYS A 82 -51.85 -26.48 -10.90
N ASN A 83 -52.53 -27.53 -11.39
CA ASN A 83 -53.71 -27.38 -12.26
C ASN A 83 -53.50 -26.44 -13.47
N LYS A 84 -52.32 -26.50 -14.12
CA LYS A 84 -51.91 -25.61 -15.23
C LYS A 84 -51.78 -24.12 -14.88
N THR A 85 -51.79 -23.80 -13.58
CA THR A 85 -51.50 -22.45 -13.07
C THR A 85 -50.16 -22.46 -12.36
N ILE A 86 -49.37 -21.41 -12.60
CA ILE A 86 -48.00 -21.27 -12.07
C ILE A 86 -48.04 -20.37 -10.84
N PHE A 87 -47.44 -20.84 -9.74
CA PHE A 87 -47.39 -20.15 -8.45
C PHE A 87 -45.95 -19.92 -8.02
N LEU A 88 -45.73 -18.85 -7.27
CA LEU A 88 -44.47 -18.54 -6.61
C LEU A 88 -44.63 -18.74 -5.09
N ARG A 89 -43.79 -19.59 -4.50
CA ARG A 89 -43.86 -19.93 -3.07
C ARG A 89 -42.47 -19.96 -2.44
N ALA A 90 -42.35 -19.42 -1.23
CA ALA A 90 -41.16 -19.53 -0.39
C ALA A 90 -41.44 -20.45 0.81
N TYR A 91 -40.49 -21.35 1.08
CA TYR A 91 -40.49 -22.34 2.14
C TYR A 91 -39.45 -21.94 3.18
N VAL A 92 -39.91 -21.69 4.40
CA VAL A 92 -39.11 -21.18 5.52
C VAL A 92 -39.19 -22.17 6.69
N ASN A 93 -38.17 -22.22 7.54
CA ASN A 93 -38.07 -23.17 8.67
C ASN A 93 -38.19 -24.64 8.21
N TRP A 94 -37.71 -24.94 7.01
CA TRP A 94 -37.73 -26.28 6.42
C TRP A 94 -36.94 -27.29 7.27
N ARG A 95 -35.90 -26.85 7.99
CA ARG A 95 -35.12 -27.68 8.94
C ARG A 95 -35.96 -28.25 10.09
N SER A 96 -37.08 -27.60 10.44
CA SER A 96 -37.95 -28.03 11.54
C SER A 96 -38.90 -29.18 11.14
N LYS A 97 -38.95 -29.55 9.85
CA LYS A 97 -39.75 -30.67 9.32
C LYS A 97 -39.06 -32.02 9.59
N ARG A 98 -39.18 -32.54 10.81
CA ARG A 98 -38.60 -33.85 11.21
C ARG A 98 -39.45 -35.08 10.84
N SER A 99 -40.74 -34.90 10.53
CA SER A 99 -41.68 -35.97 10.16
C SER A 99 -42.72 -35.44 9.17
N ASP A 100 -43.18 -36.28 8.23
CA ASP A 100 -44.18 -35.93 7.20
C ASP A 100 -45.47 -35.33 7.80
N ASN A 101 -45.86 -35.83 8.99
CA ASN A 101 -47.10 -35.43 9.68
C ASN A 101 -47.02 -34.10 10.47
N SER A 102 -45.89 -33.40 10.43
CA SER A 102 -45.78 -32.09 11.08
C SER A 102 -46.66 -31.06 10.39
N ARG A 103 -47.40 -30.25 11.16
CA ARG A 103 -48.29 -29.21 10.62
C ARG A 103 -47.46 -28.20 9.82
N VAL A 104 -48.02 -27.65 8.74
CA VAL A 104 -47.38 -26.61 7.91
C VAL A 104 -48.27 -25.37 7.93
N CYS A 105 -47.66 -24.20 8.13
CA CYS A 105 -48.37 -22.91 8.08
C CYS A 105 -48.34 -22.38 6.65
N ILE A 106 -49.46 -21.88 6.13
CA ILE A 106 -49.51 -21.22 4.82
C ILE A 106 -49.99 -19.78 5.04
N ARG A 107 -49.27 -18.82 4.48
CA ARG A 107 -49.58 -17.39 4.55
C ARG A 107 -49.30 -16.71 3.21
N MET A 108 -49.96 -15.60 2.97
CA MET A 108 -49.79 -14.77 1.76
C MET A 108 -48.94 -13.55 2.08
N VAL A 109 -48.09 -13.13 1.13
CA VAL A 109 -47.38 -11.85 1.23
C VAL A 109 -48.38 -10.69 1.35
N GLY A 110 -48.12 -9.75 2.28
CA GLY A 110 -48.94 -8.54 2.48
C GLY A 110 -50.22 -8.73 3.31
N HIS A 111 -50.51 -9.94 3.80
CA HIS A 111 -51.64 -10.15 4.71
C HIS A 111 -51.20 -9.94 6.16
N ASN A 112 -51.79 -8.95 6.85
CA ASN A 112 -51.49 -8.67 8.26
C ASN A 112 -51.78 -9.91 9.10
N VAL A 113 -50.79 -10.33 9.87
CA VAL A 113 -50.90 -11.49 10.75
C VAL A 113 -51.38 -11.03 12.12
N GLU A 114 -52.57 -10.45 12.20
CA GLU A 114 -53.19 -10.09 13.49
C GLU A 114 -54.27 -11.11 13.85
N ALA A 115 -53.85 -12.32 14.25
CA ALA A 115 -54.73 -13.26 14.97
C ALA A 115 -53.92 -14.39 15.67
N SER A 116 -53.98 -14.41 17.01
CA SER A 116 -53.65 -15.53 17.91
C SER A 116 -52.42 -16.37 17.54
N PHE A 117 -51.22 -15.82 17.72
CA PHE A 117 -49.96 -16.55 17.58
C PHE A 117 -49.60 -17.33 18.84
N CYS A 118 -49.22 -18.60 18.66
CA CYS A 118 -48.72 -19.48 19.71
C CYS A 118 -47.20 -19.67 19.54
N GLU A 119 -46.43 -19.81 20.62
CA GLU A 119 -44.97 -20.06 20.60
C GLU A 119 -44.55 -21.27 19.72
N SER A 120 -45.49 -22.16 19.38
CA SER A 120 -45.28 -23.34 18.54
C SER A 120 -44.87 -23.09 17.08
N PHE A 121 -44.90 -21.84 16.59
CA PHE A 121 -44.53 -21.51 15.19
C PHE A 121 -43.01 -21.47 14.93
N ARG A 122 -42.18 -21.31 15.96
CA ARG A 122 -40.71 -21.28 15.80
C ARG A 122 -40.17 -22.60 15.23
N ASP A 123 -40.80 -23.71 15.63
CA ASP A 123 -40.44 -25.07 15.21
C ASP A 123 -41.34 -25.61 14.09
N GLN A 124 -42.09 -24.74 13.41
CA GLN A 124 -43.01 -25.14 12.34
C GLN A 124 -42.57 -24.59 10.98
N MET A 125 -42.57 -25.47 9.97
CA MET A 125 -42.35 -25.08 8.58
C MET A 125 -43.49 -24.16 8.10
N SER A 126 -43.13 -23.08 7.40
CA SER A 126 -44.10 -22.14 6.81
C SER A 126 -43.91 -21.97 5.31
N ILE A 127 -45.02 -21.79 4.61
CA ILE A 127 -45.10 -21.53 3.17
C ILE A 127 -45.64 -20.12 3.02
N ILE A 128 -44.88 -19.26 2.34
CA ILE A 128 -45.28 -17.92 1.97
C ILE A 128 -45.62 -17.94 0.48
N GLU A 129 -46.88 -17.74 0.15
CA GLU A 129 -47.34 -17.64 -1.24
C GLU A 129 -47.32 -16.18 -1.71
N MET A 130 -46.69 -15.96 -2.87
CA MET A 130 -46.45 -14.64 -3.44
C MET A 130 -47.37 -14.46 -4.66
N PRO A 131 -48.44 -13.65 -4.55
CA PRO A 131 -49.37 -13.48 -5.65
C PRO A 131 -48.73 -12.68 -6.78
N MET A 132 -48.76 -13.24 -7.99
CA MET A 132 -48.19 -12.62 -9.20
C MET A 132 -49.31 -12.26 -10.18
N SER A 133 -49.16 -11.12 -10.87
CA SER A 133 -50.08 -10.71 -11.94
C SER A 133 -49.86 -11.47 -13.25
N GLU A 134 -48.63 -11.95 -13.46
CA GLU A 134 -48.19 -12.70 -14.63
C GLU A 134 -47.46 -13.97 -14.18
N ALA A 135 -47.39 -14.97 -15.05
CA ALA A 135 -46.74 -16.22 -14.71
C ALA A 135 -45.21 -16.04 -14.58
N PRO A 136 -44.61 -16.41 -13.43
CA PRO A 136 -43.16 -16.31 -13.26
C PRO A 136 -42.43 -17.36 -14.12
N LEU A 137 -41.34 -16.94 -14.77
CA LEU A 137 -40.52 -17.74 -15.69
C LEU A 137 -39.20 -18.18 -15.06
N CYS A 138 -38.54 -17.26 -14.36
CA CYS A 138 -37.24 -17.46 -13.73
C CYS A 138 -37.15 -16.66 -12.42
N LEU A 139 -36.18 -17.00 -11.57
CA LEU A 139 -35.98 -16.38 -10.26
C LEU A 139 -34.49 -16.29 -9.91
N SER A 140 -34.14 -15.34 -9.04
CA SER A 140 -32.79 -15.17 -8.51
C SER A 140 -32.84 -14.62 -7.09
N CYS A 141 -32.09 -15.24 -6.17
CA CYS A 141 -31.94 -14.77 -4.80
C CYS A 141 -30.65 -13.94 -4.66
N CYS A 142 -30.74 -12.79 -3.99
CA CYS A 142 -29.57 -11.96 -3.73
C CYS A 142 -28.64 -12.63 -2.71
N PRO A 143 -27.38 -12.91 -3.05
CA PRO A 143 -26.45 -13.59 -2.14
C PRO A 143 -26.08 -12.75 -0.91
N VAL A 144 -26.27 -11.42 -0.94
CA VAL A 144 -25.88 -10.50 0.15
C VAL A 144 -27.05 -10.13 1.05
N LYS A 145 -28.19 -9.72 0.48
CA LYS A 145 -29.36 -9.24 1.24
C LYS A 145 -30.44 -10.30 1.46
N GLY A 146 -30.45 -11.36 0.64
CA GLY A 146 -31.51 -12.35 0.63
C GLY A 146 -32.81 -11.89 -0.03
N ASP A 147 -32.81 -10.74 -0.72
CA ASP A 147 -33.92 -10.27 -1.56
C ASP A 147 -34.17 -11.21 -2.75
N LEU A 148 -35.41 -11.29 -3.23
CA LEU A 148 -35.83 -12.17 -4.32
C LEU A 148 -36.22 -11.36 -5.57
N LEU A 149 -35.59 -11.64 -6.71
CA LEU A 149 -36.00 -11.11 -8.02
C LEU A 149 -36.68 -12.20 -8.84
N VAL A 150 -37.78 -11.86 -9.49
CA VAL A 150 -38.60 -12.80 -10.28
C VAL A 150 -38.82 -12.24 -11.68
N GLY A 151 -38.50 -13.02 -12.71
CA GLY A 151 -38.69 -12.65 -14.10
C GLY A 151 -40.03 -13.15 -14.65
N CYS A 152 -40.78 -12.24 -15.27
CA CYS A 152 -42.00 -12.50 -16.05
C CYS A 152 -41.75 -12.15 -17.52
N THR A 153 -42.74 -12.29 -18.41
CA THR A 153 -42.56 -12.13 -19.86
C THR A 153 -41.98 -10.77 -20.28
N ASN A 154 -42.41 -9.67 -19.64
CA ASN A 154 -41.96 -8.31 -19.93
C ASN A 154 -41.68 -7.46 -18.67
N LYS A 155 -41.59 -8.10 -17.49
CA LYS A 155 -41.41 -7.42 -16.20
C LYS A 155 -40.53 -8.25 -15.27
N LEU A 156 -39.77 -7.58 -14.42
CA LEU A 156 -39.12 -8.19 -13.27
C LEU A 156 -39.77 -7.65 -11.99
N VAL A 157 -40.05 -8.52 -11.03
CA VAL A 157 -40.66 -8.15 -9.74
C VAL A 157 -39.65 -8.41 -8.64
N LEU A 158 -39.29 -7.37 -7.90
CA LEU A 158 -38.40 -7.43 -6.75
C LEU A 158 -39.21 -7.54 -5.46
N PHE A 159 -38.91 -8.57 -4.69
CA PHE A 159 -39.41 -8.80 -3.34
C PHE A 159 -38.26 -8.57 -2.36
N THR A 160 -38.37 -7.53 -1.55
CA THR A 160 -37.40 -7.21 -0.50
C THR A 160 -37.69 -8.08 0.72
N LEU A 161 -36.63 -8.67 1.27
CA LEU A 161 -36.72 -9.51 2.46
C LEU A 161 -36.98 -8.62 3.70
N LYS A 162 -38.00 -8.97 4.49
CA LYS A 162 -38.34 -8.28 5.73
C LYS A 162 -38.43 -9.26 6.89
N TYR A 163 -38.20 -8.74 8.09
CA TYR A 163 -38.40 -9.47 9.34
C TYR A 163 -39.44 -8.72 10.16
N ASP A 164 -40.66 -9.23 10.18
CA ASP A 164 -41.77 -8.66 10.93
C ASP A 164 -41.59 -9.01 12.41
N ILE A 165 -41.37 -7.99 13.26
CA ILE A 165 -41.23 -8.17 14.70
C ILE A 165 -42.63 -8.36 15.30
N ILE A 166 -42.87 -9.52 15.90
CA ILE A 166 -44.14 -9.82 16.57
C ILE A 166 -44.05 -9.48 18.05
N ASN A 167 -42.94 -9.89 18.71
CA ASN A 167 -42.60 -9.58 20.11
C ASN A 167 -41.10 -9.21 20.20
N GLU A 168 -40.63 -8.66 21.34
CA GLU A 168 -39.23 -8.22 21.53
C GLU A 168 -38.18 -9.32 21.25
N GLU A 169 -38.52 -10.60 21.38
CA GLU A 169 -37.62 -11.74 21.14
C GLU A 169 -37.92 -12.52 19.84
N PHE A 170 -38.94 -12.13 19.07
CA PHE A 170 -39.43 -12.94 17.95
C PHE A 170 -39.73 -12.11 16.69
N SER A 171 -38.99 -12.41 15.63
CA SER A 171 -39.25 -11.91 14.28
C SER A 171 -39.61 -13.07 13.35
N ILE A 172 -40.53 -12.81 12.41
CA ILE A 172 -40.85 -13.74 11.34
C ILE A 172 -40.38 -13.18 10.01
N LEU A 173 -39.69 -14.00 9.22
CA LEU A 173 -39.35 -13.70 7.84
C LEU A 173 -40.61 -13.48 7.00
N ASN A 174 -40.65 -12.40 6.23
CA ASN A 174 -41.68 -12.09 5.26
C ASN A 174 -41.05 -11.38 4.05
N PHE A 175 -41.87 -11.06 3.06
CA PHE A 175 -41.43 -10.31 1.89
C PHE A 175 -42.33 -9.09 1.71
N GLU A 176 -41.76 -8.03 1.17
CA GLU A 176 -42.52 -6.93 0.59
C GLU A 176 -42.23 -6.85 -0.90
N ARG A 177 -43.27 -6.72 -1.71
CA ARG A 177 -43.10 -6.35 -3.11
C ARG A 177 -42.69 -4.89 -3.19
N SER A 178 -41.43 -4.62 -3.49
CA SER A 178 -40.85 -3.28 -3.40
C SER A 178 -40.83 -2.56 -4.75
N LEU A 179 -40.49 -3.28 -5.83
CA LEU A 179 -40.26 -2.69 -7.15
C LEU A 179 -40.72 -3.62 -8.29
N ILE A 180 -41.34 -3.03 -9.31
CA ILE A 180 -41.60 -3.68 -10.61
C ILE A 180 -40.77 -2.97 -11.68
N ILE A 181 -39.98 -3.73 -12.42
CA ILE A 181 -39.11 -3.25 -13.49
C ILE A 181 -39.73 -3.72 -14.81
N HIS A 182 -40.35 -2.82 -15.56
CA HIS A 182 -40.88 -3.11 -16.89
C HIS A 182 -39.74 -3.08 -17.90
N ILE A 183 -39.59 -4.14 -18.68
CA ILE A 183 -38.55 -4.26 -19.71
C ILE A 183 -39.20 -4.62 -21.04
N ASP A 184 -39.10 -3.71 -22.00
CA ASP A 184 -39.67 -3.89 -23.33
C ASP A 184 -38.69 -4.67 -24.24
N ASN A 185 -39.23 -5.46 -25.17
CA ASN A 185 -38.50 -6.16 -26.24
C ASN A 185 -37.48 -7.23 -25.83
N ILE A 186 -37.43 -7.63 -24.55
CA ILE A 186 -36.61 -8.76 -24.10
C ILE A 186 -37.42 -9.66 -23.15
N THR A 187 -37.44 -10.97 -23.42
CA THR A 187 -38.09 -11.95 -22.55
C THR A 187 -37.03 -12.73 -21.77
N PRO A 188 -37.04 -12.68 -20.42
CA PRO A 188 -36.01 -13.29 -19.60
C PRO A 188 -36.11 -14.81 -19.60
N VAL A 189 -35.04 -15.48 -20.03
CA VAL A 189 -34.82 -16.93 -19.87
C VAL A 189 -34.17 -17.20 -18.51
N GLU A 190 -33.17 -16.39 -18.15
CA GLU A 190 -32.47 -16.44 -16.87
C GLU A 190 -32.22 -15.02 -16.36
N ILE A 191 -32.21 -14.85 -15.04
CA ILE A 191 -31.91 -13.59 -14.37
C ILE A 191 -30.91 -13.83 -13.24
N SER A 192 -30.08 -12.83 -12.97
CA SER A 192 -29.18 -12.83 -11.82
C SER A 192 -29.22 -11.49 -11.11
N PHE A 193 -29.30 -11.51 -9.78
CA PHE A 193 -29.50 -10.31 -8.96
C PHE A 193 -28.51 -10.23 -7.80
N CYS A 194 -27.82 -9.09 -7.68
CA CYS A 194 -26.91 -8.83 -6.56
C CYS A 194 -26.90 -7.35 -6.20
N VAL A 195 -27.38 -6.97 -5.00
CA VAL A 195 -27.29 -5.62 -4.40
C VAL A 195 -27.60 -4.49 -5.39
N GLY A 196 -28.79 -4.54 -6.02
CA GLY A 196 -29.22 -3.52 -6.98
C GLY A 196 -28.68 -3.70 -8.40
N TYR A 197 -27.78 -4.64 -8.66
CA TYR A 197 -27.39 -5.02 -10.02
C TYR A 197 -28.27 -6.15 -10.52
N VAL A 198 -28.84 -5.97 -11.72
CA VAL A 198 -29.76 -6.90 -12.35
C VAL A 198 -29.20 -7.29 -13.71
N ALA A 199 -28.91 -8.58 -13.88
CA ALA A 199 -28.58 -9.15 -15.17
C ALA A 199 -29.75 -9.96 -15.72
N VAL A 200 -30.05 -9.77 -17.00
CA VAL A 200 -31.14 -10.41 -17.74
C VAL A 200 -30.56 -11.09 -18.97
N MET A 201 -30.87 -12.35 -19.16
CA MET A 201 -30.46 -13.14 -20.32
C MET A 201 -31.71 -13.63 -21.07
N SER A 202 -31.76 -13.36 -22.37
CA SER A 202 -32.68 -14.01 -23.32
C SER A 202 -31.92 -15.08 -24.11
N ASP A 203 -32.53 -15.66 -25.16
CA ASP A 203 -31.87 -16.66 -25.99
C ASP A 203 -30.54 -16.18 -26.61
N LEU A 204 -30.44 -14.90 -26.99
CA LEU A 204 -29.28 -14.33 -27.70
C LEU A 204 -28.86 -12.94 -27.22
N GLU A 205 -29.46 -12.43 -26.15
CA GLU A 205 -29.19 -11.10 -25.62
C GLU A 205 -28.91 -11.14 -24.13
N VAL A 206 -28.00 -10.29 -23.68
CA VAL A 206 -27.71 -10.07 -22.27
C VAL A 206 -27.78 -8.58 -21.99
N LEU A 207 -28.51 -8.22 -20.93
CA LEU A 207 -28.68 -6.87 -20.43
C LEU A 207 -28.28 -6.80 -18.96
N LEU A 208 -27.39 -5.89 -18.61
CA LEU A 208 -26.99 -5.60 -17.23
C LEU A 208 -27.40 -4.18 -16.85
N LEU A 209 -28.12 -4.08 -15.74
CA LEU A 209 -28.68 -2.84 -15.20
C LEU A 209 -28.19 -2.63 -13.76
N LYS A 210 -28.09 -1.37 -13.36
CA LYS A 210 -27.90 -0.96 -11.96
C LYS A 210 -29.07 -0.10 -11.52
N LEU A 211 -29.67 -0.47 -10.39
CA LEU A 211 -30.72 0.25 -9.72
C LEU A 211 -30.09 1.27 -8.75
N GLU A 212 -30.37 2.55 -8.93
CA GLU A 212 -29.78 3.64 -8.13
C GLU A 212 -30.83 4.35 -7.26
N SER A 213 -30.43 4.72 -6.04
CA SER A 213 -31.22 5.49 -5.07
C SER A 213 -30.55 6.83 -4.81
N ASP A 214 -31.31 7.91 -4.63
CA ASP A 214 -30.72 9.21 -4.30
C ASP A 214 -30.03 9.19 -2.92
N PRO A 215 -28.87 9.85 -2.77
CA PRO A 215 -28.17 9.92 -1.50
C PRO A 215 -29.02 10.67 -0.49
N ILE A 216 -29.35 10.01 0.62
CA ILE A 216 -30.01 10.64 1.76
C ILE A 216 -28.98 11.58 2.41
N HIS A 217 -29.19 12.88 2.18
CA HIS A 217 -28.53 14.07 2.76
C HIS A 217 -27.20 14.55 2.16
N GLY A 218 -27.26 15.73 1.52
CA GLY A 218 -26.41 16.84 1.94
C GLY A 218 -25.45 17.44 0.91
N GLU A 219 -25.92 17.90 -0.26
CA GLU A 219 -25.50 19.20 -0.83
C GLU A 219 -26.38 19.55 -2.03
N SER A 220 -27.13 20.64 -1.88
CA SER A 220 -27.90 21.27 -2.96
C SER A 220 -26.92 21.86 -3.97
N ILE A 221 -26.64 21.13 -5.05
CA ILE A 221 -26.11 21.74 -6.28
C ILE A 221 -27.29 21.91 -7.23
N ASN A 222 -27.74 23.16 -7.35
CA ASN A 222 -28.72 23.60 -8.33
C ASN A 222 -28.19 23.30 -9.74
N HIS A 223 -28.68 22.22 -10.36
CA HIS A 223 -28.73 22.14 -11.82
C HIS A 223 -30.15 22.48 -12.26
N HIS A 224 -30.28 23.65 -12.89
CA HIS A 224 -31.48 24.11 -13.56
C HIS A 224 -32.08 23.00 -14.44
N PRO A 225 -33.41 22.79 -14.42
CA PRO A 225 -34.08 22.04 -15.46
C PRO A 225 -33.96 22.86 -16.74
N GLN A 226 -33.11 22.42 -17.67
CA GLN A 226 -33.09 22.99 -19.01
C GLN A 226 -34.34 22.48 -19.73
N GLU A 227 -35.36 23.33 -19.76
CA GLU A 227 -36.44 23.27 -20.74
C GLU A 227 -35.83 23.26 -22.15
N THR A 228 -35.79 22.10 -22.79
CA THR A 228 -35.60 22.01 -24.23
C THR A 228 -36.97 21.85 -24.88
N SER A 229 -37.52 23.02 -25.20
CA SER A 229 -38.30 23.33 -26.41
C SER A 229 -38.88 22.16 -27.20
N ASN A 230 -40.22 22.07 -27.18
CA ASN A 230 -41.03 21.41 -28.20
C ASN A 230 -40.52 21.72 -29.63
N PRO A 231 -40.25 20.72 -30.48
CA PRO A 231 -40.32 20.90 -31.91
C PRO A 231 -41.80 20.79 -32.32
N LEU A 232 -42.26 21.88 -32.91
CA LEU A 232 -43.53 22.02 -33.60
C LEU A 232 -43.81 20.80 -34.50
N LYS A 233 -45.00 20.24 -34.37
CA LYS A 233 -45.60 19.34 -35.36
C LYS A 233 -45.61 20.06 -36.72
N GLN A 234 -44.79 19.61 -37.66
CA GLN A 234 -45.14 19.65 -39.07
C GLN A 234 -45.59 18.25 -39.46
N ALA A 235 -46.89 18.13 -39.66
CA ALA A 235 -47.50 16.99 -40.32
C ALA A 235 -47.07 17.04 -41.79
N GLU A 236 -46.15 16.16 -42.17
CA GLU A 236 -46.13 15.60 -43.51
C GLU A 236 -46.53 14.13 -43.38
N ASP A 237 -47.75 13.86 -43.82
CA ASP A 237 -48.29 12.53 -44.04
C ASP A 237 -47.34 11.73 -44.94
N VAL A 238 -46.61 10.80 -44.34
CA VAL A 238 -46.21 9.57 -45.03
C VAL A 238 -46.80 8.43 -44.23
N SER A 239 -48.04 8.11 -44.57
CA SER A 239 -48.66 6.82 -44.35
C SER A 239 -47.70 5.73 -44.84
N ASN A 240 -47.03 5.04 -43.93
CA ASN A 240 -46.66 3.66 -44.15
C ASN A 240 -47.45 2.84 -43.13
N GLU A 241 -48.65 2.48 -43.57
CA GLU A 241 -49.34 1.28 -43.14
C GLU A 241 -48.29 0.19 -42.90
N THR A 242 -48.17 -0.28 -41.66
CA THR A 242 -47.70 -1.64 -41.42
C THR A 242 -48.77 -2.56 -41.98
N SER A 243 -48.71 -2.74 -43.31
CA SER A 243 -49.33 -3.84 -43.98
C SER A 243 -48.88 -5.09 -43.26
N GLN A 244 -49.88 -5.86 -42.82
CA GLN A 244 -49.76 -7.29 -42.64
C GLN A 244 -49.25 -7.86 -43.97
N LEU A 245 -47.93 -7.88 -44.13
CA LEU A 245 -47.28 -8.64 -45.18
C LEU A 245 -46.95 -9.98 -44.54
N GLU A 246 -47.73 -10.99 -44.91
CA GLU A 246 -47.30 -12.38 -44.92
C GLU A 246 -46.00 -12.44 -45.74
N SER A 247 -44.86 -12.28 -45.08
CA SER A 247 -43.56 -12.56 -45.66
C SER A 247 -42.99 -13.80 -44.96
N GLU A 248 -43.52 -14.95 -45.36
CA GLU A 248 -42.70 -16.16 -45.38
C GLU A 248 -41.48 -15.86 -46.29
N ASP A 249 -40.27 -16.17 -45.82
CA ASP A 249 -38.97 -16.15 -46.54
C ASP A 249 -37.98 -14.96 -46.39
N PHE A 250 -38.17 -13.99 -45.48
CA PHE A 250 -37.07 -13.04 -45.14
C PHE A 250 -36.81 -12.96 -43.63
N VAL A 251 -35.69 -13.56 -43.18
CA VAL A 251 -35.17 -13.38 -41.82
C VAL A 251 -34.29 -12.13 -41.77
N ILE A 252 -34.77 -11.06 -41.12
CA ILE A 252 -33.94 -9.89 -40.81
C ILE A 252 -32.91 -10.30 -39.75
N CYS A 253 -31.69 -10.61 -40.19
CA CYS A 253 -30.59 -10.95 -39.29
C CYS A 253 -30.04 -9.67 -38.66
N LEU A 254 -30.42 -9.40 -37.41
CA LEU A 254 -29.87 -8.30 -36.63
C LEU A 254 -28.37 -8.52 -36.40
N LYS A 255 -27.56 -7.49 -36.62
CA LYS A 255 -26.09 -7.58 -36.45
C LYS A 255 -25.74 -7.80 -34.97
N PRO A 256 -24.64 -8.55 -34.69
CA PRO A 256 -24.12 -8.67 -33.33
C PRO A 256 -23.69 -7.29 -32.84
N MET A 257 -23.92 -7.02 -31.56
CA MET A 257 -23.73 -5.71 -30.97
C MET A 257 -23.23 -5.85 -29.52
N GLU A 258 -22.29 -5.01 -29.14
CA GLU A 258 -21.80 -4.89 -27.76
C GLU A 258 -21.75 -3.40 -27.41
N LEU A 259 -22.53 -3.02 -26.40
CA LEU A 259 -22.61 -1.67 -25.87
C LEU A 259 -22.24 -1.69 -24.39
N LEU A 260 -21.43 -0.72 -23.97
CA LEU A 260 -20.95 -0.57 -22.60
C LEU A 260 -21.25 0.84 -22.09
N GLY A 261 -21.64 0.94 -20.81
CA GLY A 261 -21.94 2.19 -20.14
C GLY A 261 -23.07 2.98 -20.83
N GLU A 262 -22.91 4.29 -20.95
CA GLU A 262 -23.93 5.21 -21.52
C GLU A 262 -24.34 4.86 -22.95
N LYS A 263 -23.46 4.20 -23.72
CA LYS A 263 -23.81 3.75 -25.08
C LYS A 263 -24.95 2.73 -25.09
N CYS A 264 -25.22 2.06 -23.97
CA CYS A 264 -26.31 1.09 -23.85
C CYS A 264 -27.70 1.70 -24.04
N GLU A 265 -27.87 3.02 -23.86
CA GLU A 265 -29.14 3.72 -24.16
C GLU A 265 -29.53 3.60 -25.64
N GLN A 266 -28.55 3.33 -26.52
CA GLN A 266 -28.75 3.12 -27.96
C GLN A 266 -29.19 1.68 -28.30
N SER A 267 -29.36 0.80 -27.31
CA SER A 267 -29.80 -0.59 -27.50
C SER A 267 -31.22 -0.72 -28.03
N GLY A 268 -32.06 0.30 -27.81
CA GLY A 268 -33.49 0.25 -28.11
C GLY A 268 -34.34 -0.48 -27.06
N ILE A 269 -33.73 -0.88 -25.93
CA ILE A 269 -34.45 -1.46 -24.78
C ILE A 269 -34.87 -0.33 -23.84
N SER A 270 -36.19 -0.23 -23.62
CA SER A 270 -36.80 0.70 -22.66
C SER A 270 -37.01 -0.02 -21.32
N VAL A 271 -36.53 0.60 -20.23
CA VAL A 271 -36.72 0.11 -18.85
C VAL A 271 -37.47 1.17 -18.05
N LYS A 272 -38.56 0.77 -17.38
CA LYS A 272 -39.35 1.66 -16.50
C LYS A 272 -39.49 1.06 -15.12
N LEU A 273 -39.35 1.90 -14.09
CA LEU A 273 -39.51 1.51 -12.69
C LEU A 273 -40.89 1.90 -12.17
N GLU A 274 -41.54 0.97 -11.48
CA GLU A 274 -42.79 1.17 -10.75
C GLU A 274 -42.56 0.74 -9.29
N SER A 275 -42.51 1.70 -8.37
CA SER A 275 -42.40 1.41 -6.94
C SER A 275 -43.75 0.95 -6.38
N THR A 276 -43.73 -0.12 -5.58
CA THR A 276 -44.95 -0.72 -5.01
C THR A 276 -44.95 -0.81 -3.48
N GLY A 277 -43.89 -0.33 -2.82
CA GLY A 277 -43.76 -0.28 -1.35
C GLY A 277 -44.45 0.93 -0.70
N LEU A 278 -44.64 0.88 0.62
CA LEU A 278 -45.23 1.96 1.43
C LEU A 278 -44.28 3.18 1.50
N GLU A 279 -44.81 4.41 1.60
CA GLU A 279 -44.03 5.65 1.43
C GLU A 279 -42.88 5.87 2.44
N ASP A 280 -42.86 5.14 3.56
CA ASP A 280 -41.99 5.35 4.73
C ASP A 280 -40.61 4.66 4.70
N GLU A 281 -40.23 3.94 3.63
CA GLU A 281 -38.96 3.19 3.60
C GLU A 281 -37.78 3.89 2.93
N LYS A 282 -36.60 3.69 3.53
CA LYS A 282 -35.34 4.43 3.31
C LYS A 282 -34.60 4.13 1.99
N VAL A 283 -35.05 3.21 1.14
CA VAL A 283 -34.37 2.91 -0.14
C VAL A 283 -35.39 2.87 -1.27
N LYS A 284 -35.61 4.01 -1.91
CA LYS A 284 -36.37 4.09 -3.16
C LYS A 284 -35.38 4.05 -4.31
N TYR A 285 -35.42 3.00 -5.12
CA TYR A 285 -34.74 2.97 -6.41
C TYR A 285 -35.51 3.91 -7.35
N LEU A 286 -34.86 5.00 -7.76
CA LEU A 286 -35.49 6.07 -8.54
C LEU A 286 -35.05 6.06 -10.00
N HIS A 287 -33.82 5.61 -10.27
CA HIS A 287 -33.23 5.62 -11.59
C HIS A 287 -32.60 4.26 -11.93
N VAL A 288 -32.57 3.93 -13.22
CA VAL A 288 -31.87 2.76 -13.75
C VAL A 288 -30.74 3.24 -14.63
N ARG A 289 -29.55 2.68 -14.40
CA ARG A 289 -28.40 2.87 -15.27
C ARG A 289 -28.14 1.60 -16.07
N HIS A 290 -28.06 1.71 -17.39
CA HIS A 290 -27.65 0.62 -18.25
C HIS A 290 -26.12 0.47 -18.22
N LEU A 291 -25.64 -0.75 -18.00
CA LEU A 291 -24.21 -1.02 -17.82
C LEU A 291 -23.61 -1.82 -18.99
N LEU A 292 -24.30 -2.86 -19.43
CA LEU A 292 -23.89 -3.71 -20.56
C LEU A 292 -25.14 -4.13 -21.34
N TYR A 293 -25.08 -4.04 -22.66
CA TYR A 293 -26.00 -4.73 -23.55
C TYR A 293 -25.19 -5.46 -24.62
N ARG A 294 -25.40 -6.77 -24.73
CA ARG A 294 -24.75 -7.59 -25.74
C ARG A 294 -25.77 -8.45 -26.47
N ARG A 295 -25.79 -8.37 -27.79
CA ARG A 295 -26.62 -9.19 -28.69
C ARG A 295 -25.74 -10.04 -29.59
N PHE A 296 -26.06 -11.32 -29.66
CA PHE A 296 -25.44 -12.29 -30.54
C PHE A 296 -26.27 -12.48 -31.80
N ALA A 297 -25.60 -12.62 -32.95
CA ALA A 297 -26.28 -12.97 -34.19
C ALA A 297 -26.31 -14.50 -34.34
N PRO A 298 -27.44 -15.09 -34.74
CA PRO A 298 -27.48 -16.50 -35.09
C PRO A 298 -26.59 -16.74 -36.31
N ASP A 299 -25.71 -17.73 -36.26
CA ASP A 299 -24.89 -18.11 -37.41
C ASP A 299 -25.78 -18.80 -38.46
N VAL A 300 -26.19 -18.03 -39.47
CA VAL A 300 -27.11 -18.46 -40.54
C VAL A 300 -26.44 -19.48 -41.49
N SER A 301 -25.13 -19.75 -41.33
CA SER A 301 -24.41 -20.69 -42.19
C SER A 301 -24.64 -22.17 -41.86
N SER A 302 -25.20 -22.49 -40.68
CA SER A 302 -25.50 -23.87 -40.28
C SER A 302 -27.00 -24.13 -40.17
N TYR A 303 -27.59 -24.77 -41.20
CA TYR A 303 -28.97 -25.31 -41.19
C TYR A 303 -29.14 -26.54 -40.25
N VAL A 304 -28.51 -26.52 -39.06
CA VAL A 304 -28.54 -27.63 -38.09
C VAL A 304 -28.92 -27.10 -36.71
N LEU A 305 -30.17 -27.41 -36.29
CA LEU A 305 -30.76 -27.29 -34.94
C LEU A 305 -30.54 -25.96 -34.19
N SER A 306 -31.62 -25.22 -33.96
CA SER A 306 -31.69 -23.93 -33.25
C SER A 306 -31.00 -23.89 -31.87
N ASP A 307 -30.84 -25.04 -31.23
CA ASP A 307 -30.33 -25.15 -29.84
C ASP A 307 -28.80 -25.04 -29.73
N ASN A 308 -28.09 -24.83 -30.84
CA ASN A 308 -26.62 -24.72 -30.84
C ASN A 308 -26.11 -23.29 -30.65
N ILE A 309 -26.99 -22.28 -30.61
CA ILE A 309 -26.58 -20.87 -30.63
C ILE A 309 -27.10 -20.09 -29.40
N LYS A 310 -27.99 -20.69 -28.60
CA LYS A 310 -28.62 -20.03 -27.45
C LYS A 310 -27.70 -19.92 -26.24
N LEU A 311 -27.83 -18.82 -25.52
CA LEU A 311 -27.22 -18.63 -24.20
C LEU A 311 -27.82 -19.62 -23.18
N HIS A 312 -27.01 -20.13 -22.25
CA HIS A 312 -27.43 -21.19 -21.32
C HIS A 312 -27.07 -20.96 -19.85
N SER A 313 -26.22 -19.99 -19.54
CA SER A 313 -25.81 -19.69 -18.15
C SER A 313 -25.60 -18.19 -17.96
N LEU A 314 -26.11 -17.65 -16.85
CA LEU A 314 -25.90 -16.27 -16.39
C LEU A 314 -25.64 -16.21 -14.88
N GLN A 315 -24.56 -15.56 -14.45
CA GLN A 315 -24.19 -15.40 -13.03
C GLN A 315 -23.62 -14.02 -12.72
N LEU A 316 -24.10 -13.42 -11.63
CA LEU A 316 -23.48 -12.31 -10.93
C LEU A 316 -22.76 -12.82 -9.68
N LEU A 317 -21.43 -12.68 -9.66
CA LEU A 317 -20.59 -13.13 -8.55
C LEU A 317 -20.03 -11.91 -7.80
N PRO A 318 -20.49 -11.65 -6.56
CA PRO A 318 -19.84 -10.66 -5.69
C PRO A 318 -18.62 -11.28 -5.00
N ILE A 319 -17.48 -10.60 -5.04
CA ILE A 319 -16.31 -10.93 -4.22
C ILE A 319 -16.18 -9.84 -3.16
N HIS A 320 -16.34 -10.24 -1.90
CA HIS A 320 -16.27 -9.34 -0.76
C HIS A 320 -14.81 -9.13 -0.34
N GLN A 321 -14.52 -7.91 0.07
CA GLN A 321 -13.24 -7.51 0.62
C GLN A 321 -12.92 -8.30 1.90
N SER A 322 -11.79 -8.99 1.90
CA SER A 322 -11.08 -9.36 3.13
C SER A 322 -9.70 -8.71 3.02
N GLY A 323 -9.56 -7.53 3.61
CA GLY A 323 -8.37 -6.68 3.46
C GLY A 323 -7.06 -7.43 3.71
N PHE A 324 -6.14 -7.32 2.78
CA PHE A 324 -4.76 -7.81 2.91
C PHE A 324 -3.91 -6.74 3.62
N HIS A 325 -4.17 -6.51 4.91
CA HIS A 325 -3.31 -5.71 5.77
C HIS A 325 -2.67 -6.62 6.84
N PRO A 326 -1.36 -6.88 6.76
CA PRO A 326 -0.64 -7.59 7.80
C PRO A 326 -0.40 -6.74 9.07
N ASP A 327 -0.79 -5.47 9.10
CA ASP A 327 -0.68 -4.59 10.28
C ASP A 327 -2.03 -4.36 10.96
N GLU A 328 -2.03 -4.56 12.29
CA GLU A 328 -3.18 -4.46 13.19
C GLU A 328 -3.77 -3.04 13.30
N ASN A 329 -5.05 -3.03 13.69
CA ASN A 329 -5.84 -1.94 14.27
C ASN A 329 -6.37 -0.85 13.33
N ASP A 330 -7.40 -1.18 12.56
CA ASP A 330 -8.44 -0.19 12.21
C ASP A 330 -9.86 -0.77 12.39
N LEU A 331 -10.51 -0.35 13.48
CA LEU A 331 -11.88 -0.72 13.89
C LEU A 331 -12.95 0.12 13.16
N SER A 332 -12.82 0.29 11.85
CA SER A 332 -13.91 0.84 11.03
C SER A 332 -14.02 0.12 9.69
N GLN A 333 -14.53 -1.11 9.71
CA GLN A 333 -15.05 -1.75 8.50
C GLN A 333 -16.31 -1.00 8.03
N LYS A 334 -16.12 0.15 7.37
CA LYS A 334 -17.06 0.56 6.32
C LYS A 334 -17.07 -0.61 5.34
N LYS A 335 -18.15 -1.38 5.33
CA LYS A 335 -18.33 -2.52 4.43
C LYS A 335 -18.31 -1.97 3.00
N GLU A 336 -17.13 -1.94 2.37
CA GLU A 336 -16.97 -1.46 1.02
C GLU A 336 -17.78 -2.34 0.07
N MET A 337 -18.28 -1.75 -1.02
CA MET A 337 -19.12 -2.44 -1.99
C MET A 337 -18.33 -3.63 -2.59
N PRO A 338 -18.87 -4.85 -2.64
CA PRO A 338 -18.17 -5.98 -3.23
C PRO A 338 -17.86 -5.75 -4.71
N ASN A 339 -16.69 -6.19 -5.16
CA ASN A 339 -16.35 -6.24 -6.58
C ASN A 339 -17.29 -7.23 -7.27
N LEU A 340 -18.02 -6.77 -8.31
CA LEU A 340 -19.04 -7.57 -8.96
C LEU A 340 -18.55 -8.08 -10.31
N PHE A 341 -18.74 -9.38 -10.56
CA PHE A 341 -18.42 -10.01 -11.83
C PHE A 341 -19.70 -10.50 -12.51
N CYS A 342 -19.81 -10.29 -13.81
CA CYS A 342 -20.92 -10.76 -14.63
C CYS A 342 -20.41 -11.79 -15.65
N PHE A 343 -20.87 -13.02 -15.54
CA PHE A 343 -20.55 -14.11 -16.45
C PHE A 343 -21.76 -14.60 -17.21
N PHE A 344 -21.59 -14.82 -18.51
CA PHE A 344 -22.59 -15.50 -19.32
C PHE A 344 -21.96 -16.33 -20.44
N SER A 345 -22.68 -17.34 -20.90
CA SER A 345 -22.10 -18.39 -21.74
C SER A 345 -23.01 -18.81 -22.91
N LEU A 346 -22.42 -18.83 -24.11
CA LEU A 346 -22.90 -19.57 -25.29
C LEU A 346 -22.35 -21.00 -25.26
N PRO A 347 -22.84 -21.91 -26.13
CA PRO A 347 -22.41 -23.30 -26.11
C PRO A 347 -20.92 -23.51 -26.45
N HIS A 348 -20.24 -22.54 -27.06
CA HIS A 348 -18.82 -22.64 -27.42
C HIS A 348 -17.94 -21.53 -26.84
N VAL A 349 -18.53 -20.50 -26.24
CA VAL A 349 -17.78 -19.36 -25.70
C VAL A 349 -18.46 -18.76 -24.47
N GLY A 350 -17.67 -18.49 -23.43
CA GLY A 350 -18.10 -17.75 -22.24
C GLY A 350 -17.41 -16.39 -22.13
N TYR A 351 -18.10 -15.42 -21.56
CA TYR A 351 -17.59 -14.06 -21.33
C TYR A 351 -17.68 -13.70 -19.86
N LEU A 352 -16.59 -13.17 -19.31
CA LEU A 352 -16.52 -12.66 -17.94
C LEU A 352 -16.21 -11.17 -17.95
N TYR A 353 -17.10 -10.38 -17.36
CA TYR A 353 -16.97 -8.94 -17.19
C TYR A 353 -16.78 -8.57 -15.72
N MET A 354 -15.97 -7.55 -15.46
CA MET A 354 -15.92 -6.84 -14.18
C MET A 354 -16.87 -5.64 -14.23
N VAL A 355 -17.57 -5.41 -13.12
CA VAL A 355 -18.59 -4.37 -12.96
C VAL A 355 -18.25 -3.58 -11.69
N VAL A 356 -17.42 -2.55 -11.83
CA VAL A 356 -17.00 -1.66 -10.72
C VAL A 356 -17.38 -0.21 -11.06
N LYS A 357 -16.43 0.67 -11.38
CA LYS A 357 -16.68 2.05 -11.86
C LYS A 357 -17.06 2.06 -13.34
N SER A 358 -16.42 1.19 -14.12
CA SER A 358 -16.67 0.88 -15.54
C SER A 358 -17.00 -0.61 -15.69
N VAL A 359 -17.59 -0.97 -16.85
CA VAL A 359 -17.76 -2.38 -17.24
C VAL A 359 -16.66 -2.76 -18.21
N GLU A 360 -15.88 -3.78 -17.86
CA GLU A 360 -14.70 -4.20 -18.63
C GLU A 360 -14.72 -5.71 -18.88
N LEU A 361 -14.45 -6.10 -20.13
CA LEU A 361 -14.32 -7.50 -20.51
C LEU A 361 -12.96 -8.01 -20.02
N MET A 362 -12.97 -8.97 -19.11
CA MET A 362 -11.74 -9.52 -18.52
C MET A 362 -11.22 -10.74 -19.25
N SER A 363 -12.11 -11.69 -19.55
CA SER A 363 -11.69 -13.01 -20.04
C SER A 363 -12.76 -13.62 -20.95
N VAL A 364 -12.28 -14.35 -21.96
CA VAL A 364 -13.09 -15.10 -22.92
C VAL A 364 -12.69 -16.57 -22.85
N TYR A 365 -13.67 -17.42 -22.61
CA TYR A 365 -13.48 -18.86 -22.42
C TYR A 365 -13.91 -19.61 -23.66
N TRP A 366 -12.98 -20.26 -24.35
CA TRP A 366 -13.27 -21.05 -25.54
C TRP A 366 -13.43 -22.52 -25.17
N TYR A 367 -14.61 -23.08 -25.44
CA TYR A 367 -14.90 -24.48 -25.13
C TYR A 367 -14.58 -25.39 -26.32
N PRO A 368 -13.89 -26.52 -26.11
CA PRO A 368 -13.57 -27.46 -27.18
C PRO A 368 -14.79 -28.23 -27.70
N GLU A 369 -15.82 -28.37 -26.87
CA GLU A 369 -17.06 -29.09 -27.14
C GLU A 369 -18.27 -28.21 -26.79
N LYS A 370 -19.47 -28.61 -27.24
CA LYS A 370 -20.72 -27.92 -26.90
C LYS A 370 -20.98 -28.02 -25.40
N SER A 371 -20.91 -26.88 -24.71
CA SER A 371 -21.28 -26.76 -23.30
C SER A 371 -22.79 -26.75 -23.13
N GLN A 372 -23.24 -27.31 -22.01
CA GLN A 372 -24.65 -27.34 -21.61
C GLN A 372 -24.94 -26.35 -20.49
N GLN A 373 -24.03 -26.25 -19.53
CA GLN A 373 -24.09 -25.31 -18.40
C GLN A 373 -22.67 -24.96 -17.93
N ALA A 374 -22.51 -23.80 -17.33
CA ALA A 374 -21.27 -23.33 -16.75
C ALA A 374 -21.51 -22.64 -15.41
N VAL A 375 -20.62 -22.85 -14.44
CA VAL A 375 -20.70 -22.27 -13.09
C VAL A 375 -19.38 -21.57 -12.76
N LEU A 376 -19.49 -20.29 -12.44
CA LEU A 376 -18.37 -19.44 -12.05
C LEU A 376 -18.20 -19.46 -10.53
N THR A 377 -16.97 -19.66 -10.09
CA THR A 377 -16.55 -19.54 -8.69
C THR A 377 -15.42 -18.51 -8.60
N PRO A 378 -15.06 -18.04 -7.39
CA PRO A 378 -13.91 -17.14 -7.22
C PRO A 378 -12.59 -17.73 -7.73
N GLN A 379 -12.44 -19.07 -7.72
CA GLN A 379 -11.21 -19.77 -8.07
C GLN A 379 -11.23 -20.37 -9.49
N PHE A 380 -12.39 -20.82 -9.96
CA PHE A 380 -12.51 -21.59 -11.20
C PHE A 380 -13.79 -21.30 -11.97
N LEU A 381 -13.77 -21.65 -13.26
CA LEU A 381 -14.96 -21.80 -14.08
C LEU A 381 -15.14 -23.29 -14.39
N HIS A 382 -16.26 -23.86 -13.95
CA HIS A 382 -16.63 -25.24 -14.22
C HIS A 382 -17.62 -25.29 -15.37
N VAL A 383 -17.33 -26.08 -16.41
CA VAL A 383 -18.16 -26.18 -17.61
C VAL A 383 -18.48 -27.64 -17.86
N ILE A 384 -19.77 -27.96 -18.03
CA ILE A 384 -20.19 -29.31 -18.39
C ILE A 384 -20.56 -29.40 -19.87
N THR A 385 -20.14 -30.48 -20.50
CA THR A 385 -20.60 -30.94 -21.82
C THR A 385 -21.38 -32.24 -21.62
N SER A 386 -22.00 -32.80 -22.66
CA SER A 386 -22.66 -34.11 -22.52
C SER A 386 -21.73 -35.23 -22.07
N GLN A 387 -20.41 -35.05 -22.22
CA GLN A 387 -19.40 -36.10 -22.02
C GLN A 387 -18.27 -35.71 -21.06
N SER A 388 -18.18 -34.44 -20.63
CA SER A 388 -17.06 -34.00 -19.80
C SER A 388 -17.41 -32.89 -18.81
N LEU A 389 -16.72 -32.88 -17.69
CA LEU A 389 -16.59 -31.75 -16.77
C LEU A 389 -15.21 -31.10 -17.00
N GLN A 390 -15.22 -29.83 -17.34
CA GLN A 390 -14.04 -29.04 -17.64
C GLN A 390 -13.82 -28.00 -16.54
N CYS A 391 -12.57 -27.79 -16.13
CA CYS A 391 -12.18 -26.79 -15.14
C CYS A 391 -11.22 -25.78 -15.75
N PHE A 392 -11.59 -24.50 -15.74
CA PHE A 392 -10.76 -23.40 -16.25
C PHE A 392 -10.36 -22.45 -15.12
N THR A 393 -9.20 -21.81 -15.26
CA THR A 393 -8.75 -20.74 -14.36
C THR A 393 -9.51 -19.44 -14.61
N VAL A 394 -9.62 -18.57 -13.59
CA VAL A 394 -10.32 -17.29 -13.68
C VAL A 394 -9.40 -16.13 -13.33
N ARG A 395 -9.82 -14.91 -13.69
CA ARG A 395 -9.05 -13.67 -13.47
C ARG A 395 -9.62 -12.78 -12.39
N CYS A 396 -10.63 -13.25 -11.66
CA CYS A 396 -11.30 -12.49 -10.61
C CYS A 396 -10.29 -11.96 -9.58
N SER A 397 -9.43 -12.83 -9.04
CA SER A 397 -8.44 -12.44 -8.02
C SER A 397 -7.37 -11.46 -8.51
N ALA A 398 -6.97 -11.56 -9.79
CA ALA A 398 -6.05 -10.60 -10.40
C ALA A 398 -6.69 -9.21 -10.50
N ALA A 399 -7.93 -9.13 -11.00
CA ALA A 399 -8.57 -7.84 -11.20
C ALA A 399 -8.95 -7.16 -9.87
N VAL A 400 -9.38 -7.93 -8.87
CA VAL A 400 -9.55 -7.40 -7.51
C VAL A 400 -8.23 -6.84 -6.98
N ALA A 401 -7.10 -7.51 -7.24
CA ALA A 401 -5.79 -7.01 -6.81
C ALA A 401 -5.46 -5.62 -7.35
N HIS A 402 -5.64 -5.41 -8.66
CA HIS A 402 -5.27 -4.15 -9.32
C HIS A 402 -6.23 -3.00 -9.01
N GLU A 403 -7.51 -3.28 -8.70
CA GLU A 403 -8.46 -2.24 -8.30
C GLU A 403 -8.25 -1.78 -6.84
N GLU A 404 -7.81 -2.69 -5.96
CA GLU A 404 -7.71 -2.42 -4.52
C GLU A 404 -6.42 -1.71 -4.12
N ASP A 405 -5.27 -2.10 -4.67
CA ASP A 405 -3.98 -1.64 -4.19
C ASP A 405 -3.28 -0.76 -5.22
N LEU A 406 -3.19 0.54 -4.91
CA LEU A 406 -2.54 1.57 -5.73
C LEU A 406 -1.03 1.32 -5.91
N TYR A 407 -0.42 0.50 -5.06
CA TYR A 407 0.98 0.10 -5.14
C TYR A 407 1.18 -1.22 -5.91
N MET A 408 0.13 -1.79 -6.50
CA MET A 408 0.28 -2.94 -7.40
C MET A 408 1.05 -2.53 -8.66
N ASP A 409 1.87 -3.45 -9.15
CA ASP A 409 2.81 -3.23 -10.26
C ASP A 409 3.89 -2.17 -9.98
N THR A 410 4.19 -1.94 -8.69
CA THR A 410 5.35 -1.15 -8.26
C THR A 410 6.52 -2.07 -7.86
N THR A 411 7.62 -1.48 -7.39
CA THR A 411 8.76 -2.25 -6.85
C THR A 411 8.45 -2.95 -5.53
N LEU A 412 7.29 -2.68 -4.90
CA LEU A 412 6.88 -3.28 -3.63
C LEU A 412 5.99 -4.51 -3.79
N LYS A 413 5.03 -4.47 -4.72
CA LYS A 413 4.05 -5.54 -4.94
C LYS A 413 3.77 -5.74 -6.43
N ALA A 414 3.51 -6.98 -6.80
CA ALA A 414 3.16 -7.39 -8.15
C ALA A 414 2.07 -8.46 -8.13
N CYS A 415 1.29 -8.55 -9.21
CA CYS A 415 0.36 -9.65 -9.44
C CYS A 415 0.37 -10.00 -10.93
N PRO A 416 0.09 -11.27 -11.30
CA PRO A 416 -0.08 -11.62 -12.70
C PRO A 416 -1.18 -10.78 -13.35
N PRO A 417 -0.96 -10.26 -14.57
CA PRO A 417 -1.87 -9.31 -15.19
C PRO A 417 -3.20 -9.96 -15.57
N VAL A 418 -4.29 -9.18 -15.51
CA VAL A 418 -5.64 -9.62 -15.92
C VAL A 418 -5.68 -10.09 -17.37
N SER A 419 -4.84 -9.52 -18.23
CA SER A 419 -4.73 -9.88 -19.66
C SER A 419 -4.05 -11.22 -19.93
N MET A 420 -3.56 -11.91 -18.90
CA MET A 420 -2.93 -13.23 -19.04
C MET A 420 -3.95 -14.27 -19.52
N ASP A 421 -3.60 -15.02 -20.57
CA ASP A 421 -4.45 -16.09 -21.14
C ASP A 421 -4.94 -17.07 -20.07
N VAL A 422 -6.23 -17.44 -20.12
CA VAL A 422 -6.79 -18.49 -19.24
C VAL A 422 -6.34 -19.88 -19.69
N CYS A 423 -6.32 -20.85 -18.78
CA CYS A 423 -6.02 -22.25 -19.09
C CYS A 423 -7.07 -23.21 -18.55
N ALA A 424 -7.12 -24.39 -19.16
CA ALA A 424 -7.87 -25.53 -18.66
C ALA A 424 -6.95 -26.39 -17.77
N LEU A 425 -7.40 -26.71 -16.56
CA LEU A 425 -6.66 -27.55 -15.61
C LEU A 425 -7.02 -29.03 -15.70
N ARG A 426 -8.22 -29.35 -16.20
CA ARG A 426 -8.67 -30.73 -16.40
C ARG A 426 -9.89 -30.79 -17.30
N ILE A 427 -9.95 -31.85 -18.11
CA ILE A 427 -11.16 -32.34 -18.77
C ILE A 427 -11.41 -33.75 -18.23
N GLN A 428 -12.41 -33.90 -17.37
CA GLN A 428 -12.77 -35.16 -16.74
C GLN A 428 -14.00 -35.75 -17.43
N LEU A 429 -13.92 -37.00 -17.88
CA LEU A 429 -15.01 -37.64 -18.61
C LEU A 429 -16.14 -38.08 -17.68
N PHE A 430 -17.38 -37.81 -18.08
CA PHE A 430 -18.63 -38.24 -17.45
C PHE A 430 -19.63 -38.63 -18.53
N ILE A 431 -20.55 -39.53 -18.24
CA ILE A 431 -21.56 -39.95 -19.23
C ILE A 431 -22.86 -39.21 -18.96
N GLY A 432 -23.32 -38.44 -19.95
CA GLY A 432 -24.67 -37.87 -19.96
C GLY A 432 -24.89 -36.77 -18.92
N LEU A 433 -23.89 -35.91 -18.65
CA LEU A 433 -24.12 -34.75 -17.79
C LEU A 433 -25.27 -33.89 -18.35
N LYS A 434 -26.06 -33.31 -17.43
CA LYS A 434 -27.23 -32.47 -17.74
C LYS A 434 -27.31 -31.19 -16.92
N ALA A 435 -26.90 -31.24 -15.65
CA ALA A 435 -26.92 -30.07 -14.78
C ALA A 435 -25.71 -30.04 -13.84
N ILE A 436 -25.27 -28.84 -13.50
CA ILE A 436 -24.19 -28.57 -12.55
C ILE A 436 -24.63 -27.51 -11.54
N CYS A 437 -24.27 -27.71 -10.28
CA CYS A 437 -24.35 -26.68 -9.24
C CYS A 437 -23.05 -26.68 -8.43
N HIS A 438 -22.71 -25.53 -7.85
CA HIS A 438 -21.53 -25.38 -7.02
C HIS A 438 -21.91 -24.96 -5.61
N PHE A 439 -21.17 -25.46 -4.63
CA PHE A 439 -21.27 -25.05 -3.25
C PHE A 439 -19.93 -25.26 -2.53
N LYS A 440 -19.33 -24.19 -1.99
CA LYS A 440 -17.99 -24.20 -1.33
C LYS A 440 -16.96 -25.03 -2.10
N ASN A 441 -16.61 -26.22 -1.60
CA ASN A 441 -15.62 -27.12 -2.21
C ASN A 441 -16.30 -28.35 -2.85
N HIS A 442 -17.57 -28.22 -3.25
CA HIS A 442 -18.39 -29.30 -3.78
C HIS A 442 -19.06 -28.89 -5.09
N ILE A 443 -19.00 -29.78 -6.07
CA ILE A 443 -19.68 -29.66 -7.35
C ILE A 443 -20.73 -30.76 -7.41
N ILE A 444 -21.99 -30.38 -7.60
CA ILE A 444 -23.09 -31.31 -7.78
C ILE A 444 -23.31 -31.53 -9.27
N LEU A 445 -23.35 -32.78 -9.72
CA LEU A 445 -23.53 -33.15 -11.11
C LEU A 445 -24.72 -34.09 -11.26
N LEU A 446 -25.66 -33.74 -12.13
CA LEU A 446 -26.73 -34.63 -12.56
C LEU A 446 -26.34 -35.28 -13.89
N THR A 447 -26.30 -36.61 -13.92
CA THR A 447 -26.15 -37.38 -15.16
C THR A 447 -27.45 -38.09 -15.51
N LYS A 448 -27.71 -38.18 -16.81
CA LYS A 448 -28.82 -38.90 -17.41
C LYS A 448 -28.34 -39.58 -18.68
N ALA A 449 -28.44 -40.91 -18.70
CA ALA A 449 -28.22 -41.68 -19.92
C ALA A 449 -29.36 -41.37 -20.90
N GLU A 450 -29.01 -40.82 -22.07
CA GLU A 450 -29.93 -40.75 -23.19
C GLU A 450 -30.28 -42.18 -23.63
N PRO A 451 -31.56 -42.54 -23.81
CA PRO A 451 -31.90 -43.81 -24.44
C PRO A 451 -31.32 -43.78 -25.85
N GLU A 452 -30.42 -44.72 -26.18
CA GLU A 452 -29.78 -44.77 -27.49
C GLU A 452 -30.83 -44.62 -28.60
N ALA A 453 -30.78 -43.50 -29.32
CA ALA A 453 -31.49 -43.36 -30.58
C ALA A 453 -30.87 -44.41 -31.51
N ILE A 454 -31.61 -45.50 -31.75
CA ILE A 454 -31.26 -46.55 -32.70
C ILE A 454 -30.85 -45.86 -34.00
N PRO A 455 -29.57 -45.91 -34.42
CA PRO A 455 -29.18 -45.32 -35.69
C PRO A 455 -29.85 -46.12 -36.79
N GLU A 456 -30.58 -45.45 -37.68
CA GLU A 456 -31.12 -46.06 -38.89
C GLU A 456 -30.01 -46.80 -39.63
N ARG A 457 -30.23 -48.09 -39.76
CA ARG A 457 -29.33 -49.11 -40.28
C ARG A 457 -28.97 -48.81 -41.74
N ARG A 458 -27.77 -48.27 -42.00
CA ARG A 458 -27.14 -48.36 -43.33
C ARG A 458 -26.60 -49.77 -43.54
N GLU A 459 -27.07 -50.42 -44.61
CA GLU A 459 -26.65 -51.74 -45.06
C GLU A 459 -25.16 -51.78 -45.43
N SER A 460 -24.36 -52.73 -44.91
CA SER A 460 -23.77 -53.89 -45.64
C SER A 460 -22.30 -54.12 -45.15
N PRO A 461 -21.55 -55.19 -45.54
CA PRO A 461 -21.87 -56.62 -45.62
C PRO A 461 -20.86 -57.54 -44.89
N LYS A 462 -21.32 -58.75 -44.49
CA LYS A 462 -20.61 -60.04 -44.33
C LYS A 462 -19.28 -60.12 -43.53
N LYS A 463 -19.32 -60.87 -42.42
CA LYS A 463 -18.44 -62.05 -42.17
C LYS A 463 -19.08 -63.01 -41.15
N LEU A 464 -18.68 -64.27 -41.27
CA LEU A 464 -19.38 -65.52 -40.94
C LEU A 464 -18.80 -66.20 -39.66
N ILE A 465 -19.57 -67.14 -39.06
CA ILE A 465 -19.21 -68.26 -38.13
C ILE A 465 -19.43 -67.93 -36.63
N SER A 466 -20.20 -68.64 -35.75
CA SER A 466 -20.91 -69.95 -35.78
C SER A 466 -21.73 -70.21 -34.47
N ARG A 467 -22.94 -70.80 -34.62
CA ARG A 467 -23.71 -71.79 -33.78
C ARG A 467 -24.23 -71.40 -32.37
N LYS A 468 -25.56 -71.29 -32.18
CA LYS A 468 -26.58 -72.28 -31.67
C LYS A 468 -26.42 -72.57 -30.16
N ASP A 469 -27.39 -72.30 -29.27
CA ASP A 469 -28.75 -72.88 -29.20
C ASP A 469 -29.80 -72.02 -28.43
N ALA A 470 -31.05 -72.49 -28.51
CA ALA A 470 -32.36 -71.92 -28.19
C ALA A 470 -32.66 -71.47 -26.73
N SER A 471 -33.52 -70.44 -26.57
CA SER A 471 -34.93 -70.64 -26.17
C SER A 471 -35.73 -69.32 -26.19
N VAL A 472 -36.94 -69.38 -26.72
CA VAL A 472 -37.92 -68.29 -26.76
C VAL A 472 -38.65 -68.23 -25.41
N ARG A 473 -38.60 -67.09 -24.74
CA ARG A 473 -39.69 -66.63 -23.87
C ARG A 473 -40.02 -65.18 -24.22
N SER A 474 -41.22 -65.01 -24.75
CA SER A 474 -41.93 -63.74 -24.88
C SER A 474 -42.02 -63.06 -23.51
N GLY A 475 -41.34 -61.93 -23.36
CA GLY A 475 -41.48 -60.99 -22.25
C GLY A 475 -41.70 -59.61 -22.85
N ILE A 476 -42.73 -58.92 -22.36
CA ILE A 476 -43.09 -57.53 -22.65
C ILE A 476 -41.82 -56.66 -22.74
N PRO A 477 -41.68 -55.74 -23.71
CA PRO A 477 -40.53 -54.85 -23.74
C PRO A 477 -40.58 -53.98 -22.48
N HIS A 478 -39.69 -54.25 -21.53
CA HIS A 478 -39.35 -53.29 -20.50
C HIS A 478 -38.89 -52.03 -21.23
N VAL A 479 -39.65 -50.95 -21.08
CA VAL A 479 -39.14 -49.59 -21.35
C VAL A 479 -37.89 -49.46 -20.49
N ALA A 480 -36.74 -49.32 -21.12
CA ALA A 480 -35.50 -49.08 -20.40
C ALA A 480 -35.69 -47.79 -19.58
N GLU A 481 -35.82 -47.92 -18.26
CA GLU A 481 -35.80 -46.77 -17.36
C GLU A 481 -34.46 -46.04 -17.61
N ALA A 482 -34.53 -44.76 -17.96
CA ALA A 482 -33.34 -43.96 -18.24
C ALA A 482 -32.47 -43.94 -16.98
N ALA A 483 -31.27 -44.49 -17.04
CA ALA A 483 -30.36 -44.52 -15.92
C ALA A 483 -29.85 -43.10 -15.61
N TRP A 484 -30.11 -42.60 -14.40
CA TRP A 484 -29.65 -41.30 -13.93
C TRP A 484 -28.83 -41.45 -12.64
N ASN A 485 -27.92 -40.51 -12.38
CA ASN A 485 -27.18 -40.43 -11.12
C ASN A 485 -26.97 -38.98 -10.70
N LEU A 486 -26.97 -38.73 -9.40
CA LEU A 486 -26.63 -37.43 -8.82
C LEU A 486 -25.32 -37.58 -8.04
N TYR A 487 -24.28 -36.88 -8.47
CA TYR A 487 -22.95 -36.93 -7.85
C TYR A 487 -22.68 -35.67 -7.05
N ILE A 488 -22.02 -35.84 -5.91
CA ILE A 488 -21.29 -34.78 -5.21
C ILE A 488 -19.79 -35.05 -5.45
N VAL A 489 -19.14 -34.13 -6.16
CA VAL A 489 -17.71 -34.18 -6.46
C VAL A 489 -17.01 -33.14 -5.61
N ASN A 490 -16.11 -33.58 -4.74
CA ASN A 490 -15.31 -32.68 -3.90
C ASN A 490 -14.19 -32.08 -4.76
N THR A 491 -13.98 -30.76 -4.65
CA THR A 491 -12.81 -30.10 -5.22
C THR A 491 -11.59 -30.34 -4.35
N THR A 492 -10.42 -30.36 -4.98
CA THR A 492 -9.15 -30.47 -4.27
C THR A 492 -8.90 -29.17 -3.48
N ALA A 493 -8.37 -29.28 -2.26
CA ALA A 493 -8.05 -28.13 -1.44
C ALA A 493 -7.06 -27.19 -2.18
N PRO A 494 -7.21 -25.85 -2.12
CA PRO A 494 -6.40 -24.93 -2.91
C PRO A 494 -4.89 -25.10 -2.70
N VAL A 495 -4.44 -25.30 -1.45
CA VAL A 495 -3.01 -25.52 -1.14
C VAL A 495 -2.48 -26.83 -1.75
N GLN A 496 -3.29 -27.89 -1.74
CA GLN A 496 -2.90 -29.17 -2.33
C GLN A 496 -2.78 -29.08 -3.85
N LEU A 497 -3.75 -28.41 -4.50
CA LEU A 497 -3.71 -28.18 -5.94
C LEU A 497 -2.55 -27.25 -6.32
N TYR A 498 -2.27 -26.22 -5.51
CA TYR A 498 -1.10 -25.36 -5.67
C TYR A 498 0.20 -26.16 -5.65
N LYS A 499 0.40 -27.06 -4.68
CA LYS A 499 1.57 -27.95 -4.61
C LYS A 499 1.70 -28.80 -5.87
N GLU A 500 0.58 -29.36 -6.36
CA GLU A 500 0.56 -30.11 -7.62
C GLU A 500 0.95 -29.25 -8.83
N MET A 501 0.48 -28.00 -8.90
CA MET A 501 0.84 -27.06 -9.97
C MET A 501 2.34 -26.73 -9.95
N VAL A 502 2.92 -26.53 -8.76
CA VAL A 502 4.37 -26.31 -8.60
C VAL A 502 5.15 -27.55 -9.06
N ASP A 503 4.75 -28.75 -8.62
CA ASP A 503 5.40 -30.00 -9.03
C ASP A 503 5.30 -30.22 -10.54
N TYR A 504 4.14 -29.96 -11.13
CA TYR A 504 3.94 -30.04 -12.57
C TYR A 504 4.78 -29.00 -13.33
N SER A 505 4.95 -27.80 -12.77
CA SER A 505 5.79 -26.75 -13.36
C SER A 505 7.26 -27.16 -13.48
N ASN A 506 7.75 -28.02 -12.57
CA ASN A 506 9.12 -28.52 -12.60
C ASN A 506 9.44 -29.29 -13.88
N SER A 507 8.44 -29.92 -14.51
CA SER A 507 8.61 -30.60 -15.82
C SER A 507 8.95 -29.65 -16.98
N TYR A 508 8.64 -28.35 -16.82
CA TYR A 508 8.89 -27.32 -17.84
C TYR A 508 10.16 -26.49 -17.60
N LYS A 509 10.82 -26.64 -16.43
CA LYS A 509 11.96 -25.81 -16.00
C LYS A 509 13.12 -25.77 -17.00
N THR A 510 13.33 -26.81 -17.81
CA THR A 510 14.48 -26.93 -18.73
C THR A 510 14.12 -26.72 -20.21
N VAL A 511 12.84 -26.72 -20.59
CA VAL A 511 12.42 -26.79 -22.00
C VAL A 511 11.50 -25.62 -22.42
N LYS A 512 10.64 -25.10 -21.51
CA LYS A 512 9.63 -24.08 -21.83
C LYS A 512 9.40 -23.10 -20.68
N THR A 513 10.29 -22.11 -20.54
CA THR A 513 10.23 -21.10 -19.47
C THR A 513 8.89 -20.36 -19.40
N GLU A 514 8.27 -20.07 -20.55
CA GLU A 514 6.95 -19.39 -20.60
C GLU A 514 5.78 -20.26 -20.08
N SER A 515 5.83 -21.58 -20.27
CA SER A 515 4.78 -22.48 -19.76
C SER A 515 4.91 -22.69 -18.25
N CYS A 516 6.14 -22.70 -17.74
CA CYS A 516 6.45 -22.73 -16.31
C CYS A 516 5.94 -21.45 -15.63
N LEU A 517 6.34 -20.29 -16.16
CA LEU A 517 5.92 -18.99 -15.64
C LEU A 517 4.40 -18.83 -15.63
N HIS A 518 3.74 -19.22 -16.72
CA HIS A 518 2.29 -19.18 -16.80
C HIS A 518 1.65 -20.07 -15.74
N LEU A 519 2.09 -21.32 -15.58
CA LEU A 519 1.48 -22.23 -14.60
C LEU A 519 1.70 -21.76 -13.15
N LEU A 520 2.88 -21.23 -12.83
CA LEU A 520 3.15 -20.65 -11.51
C LEU A 520 2.34 -19.37 -11.26
N SER A 521 2.11 -18.57 -12.30
CA SER A 521 1.23 -17.40 -12.22
C SER A 521 -0.22 -17.82 -11.96
N GLU A 522 -0.70 -18.89 -12.61
CA GLU A 522 -2.02 -19.48 -12.31
C GLU A 522 -2.10 -20.01 -10.88
N ALA A 523 -1.04 -20.66 -10.41
CA ALA A 523 -0.96 -21.20 -9.05
C ALA A 523 -0.99 -20.08 -8.00
N HIS A 524 -0.30 -18.97 -8.26
CA HIS A 524 -0.34 -17.77 -7.43
C HIS A 524 -1.75 -17.15 -7.39
N LEU A 525 -2.41 -17.03 -8.54
CA LEU A 525 -3.78 -16.50 -8.61
C LEU A 525 -4.81 -17.40 -7.90
N LEU A 526 -4.61 -18.72 -7.92
CA LEU A 526 -5.41 -19.68 -7.16
C LEU A 526 -5.31 -19.45 -5.65
N VAL A 527 -4.09 -19.39 -5.11
CA VAL A 527 -3.88 -19.16 -3.67
C VAL A 527 -4.41 -17.78 -3.27
N ARG A 528 -4.19 -16.76 -4.10
CA ARG A 528 -4.74 -15.42 -3.89
C ARG A 528 -6.26 -15.42 -3.86
N ALA A 529 -6.92 -16.12 -4.80
CA ALA A 529 -8.38 -16.25 -4.83
C ALA A 529 -8.92 -16.95 -3.58
N ALA A 530 -8.23 -18.00 -3.09
CA ALA A 530 -8.60 -18.68 -1.86
C ALA A 530 -8.48 -17.78 -0.61
N LEU A 531 -7.47 -16.91 -0.56
CA LEU A 531 -7.30 -15.93 0.54
C LEU A 531 -8.40 -14.85 0.54
N MET A 532 -8.95 -14.49 -0.63
CA MET A 532 -10.04 -13.51 -0.74
C MET A 532 -11.38 -14.04 -0.19
N ASP A 533 -11.61 -15.35 -0.24
CA ASP A 533 -12.83 -16.01 0.28
C ASP A 533 -12.80 -16.23 1.82
N GLY A 534 -11.95 -15.49 2.53
CA GLY A 534 -11.49 -15.81 3.88
C GLY A 534 -12.46 -15.59 5.04
N SER A 535 -13.71 -15.19 4.80
CA SER A 535 -14.69 -14.90 5.86
C SER A 535 -15.11 -16.13 6.69
N GLN A 536 -14.76 -17.35 6.25
CA GLN A 536 -15.10 -18.61 6.91
C GLN A 536 -13.90 -19.58 7.07
N LEU A 537 -12.66 -19.12 6.86
CA LEU A 537 -11.47 -19.98 7.01
C LEU A 537 -11.06 -20.12 8.47
N GLU A 538 -10.73 -21.34 8.88
CA GLU A 538 -10.13 -21.58 10.20
C GLU A 538 -8.74 -20.91 10.29
N PRO A 539 -8.31 -20.41 11.46
CA PRO A 539 -7.02 -19.71 11.60
C PRO A 539 -5.81 -20.53 11.11
N ALA A 540 -5.85 -21.86 11.29
CA ALA A 540 -4.80 -22.76 10.81
C ALA A 540 -4.76 -22.84 9.27
N GLU A 541 -5.91 -22.95 8.62
CA GLU A 541 -6.03 -22.97 7.15
C GLU A 541 -5.59 -21.63 6.55
N LYS A 542 -5.95 -20.52 7.21
CA LYS A 542 -5.49 -19.18 6.81
C LYS A 542 -3.98 -19.05 6.89
N SER A 543 -3.34 -19.59 7.94
CA SER A 543 -1.88 -19.61 8.07
C SER A 543 -1.22 -20.43 6.97
N GLU A 544 -1.75 -21.64 6.69
CA GLU A 544 -1.22 -22.50 5.61
C GLU A 544 -1.35 -21.82 4.23
N LEU A 545 -2.47 -21.15 3.96
CA LEU A 545 -2.66 -20.38 2.72
C LEU A 545 -1.72 -19.18 2.62
N LEU A 546 -1.45 -18.47 3.73
CA LEU A 546 -0.48 -17.36 3.74
C LEU A 546 0.95 -17.84 3.49
N GLU A 547 1.33 -18.98 4.05
CA GLU A 547 2.62 -19.62 3.75
C GLU A 547 2.71 -20.03 2.29
N ALA A 548 1.68 -20.69 1.74
CA ALA A 548 1.62 -21.04 0.32
C ALA A 548 1.67 -19.79 -0.58
N PHE A 549 1.07 -18.68 -0.16
CA PHE A 549 1.14 -17.41 -0.88
C PHE A 549 2.57 -16.85 -0.92
N LYS A 550 3.24 -16.79 0.24
CA LYS A 550 4.65 -16.36 0.31
C LYS A 550 5.56 -17.26 -0.52
N GLU A 551 5.34 -18.58 -0.44
CA GLU A 551 6.08 -19.55 -1.24
C GLU A 551 5.86 -19.33 -2.74
N SER A 552 4.61 -19.08 -3.17
CA SER A 552 4.27 -18.81 -4.58
C SER A 552 4.97 -17.56 -5.10
N CYS A 553 5.09 -16.51 -4.26
CA CYS A 553 5.85 -15.31 -4.58
C CYS A 553 7.33 -15.63 -4.74
N GLY A 554 7.90 -16.48 -3.88
CA GLY A 554 9.28 -16.96 -4.01
C GLY A 554 9.52 -17.71 -5.31
N HIS A 555 8.62 -18.63 -5.71
CA HIS A 555 8.73 -19.36 -6.98
C HIS A 555 8.61 -18.46 -8.22
N LEU A 556 7.75 -17.44 -8.17
CA LEU A 556 7.68 -16.42 -9.22
C LEU A 556 8.95 -15.57 -9.26
N GLY A 557 9.47 -15.15 -8.10
CA GLY A 557 10.77 -14.49 -7.98
C GLY A 557 11.89 -15.33 -8.60
N ASP A 558 11.94 -16.63 -8.32
CA ASP A 558 12.91 -17.58 -8.89
C ASP A 558 12.79 -17.73 -10.42
N CYS A 559 11.58 -17.54 -10.97
CA CYS A 559 11.37 -17.56 -12.42
C CYS A 559 11.77 -16.24 -13.08
N TYR A 560 11.34 -15.11 -12.53
CA TYR A 560 11.67 -13.79 -13.08
C TYR A 560 13.15 -13.46 -12.93
N SER A 561 13.83 -13.97 -11.90
CA SER A 561 15.27 -13.78 -11.70
C SER A 561 16.10 -14.36 -12.85
N ARG A 562 15.63 -15.47 -13.46
CA ARG A 562 16.24 -16.17 -14.60
C ARG A 562 15.89 -15.55 -15.96
N LEU A 563 14.98 -14.58 -16.02
CA LEU A 563 14.57 -13.96 -17.28
C LEU A 563 15.50 -12.81 -17.66
N THR A 564 15.79 -12.73 -18.97
CA THR A 564 16.53 -11.61 -19.59
C THR A 564 15.60 -10.62 -20.29
N THR A 565 14.28 -10.84 -20.21
CA THR A 565 13.23 -10.01 -20.83
C THR A 565 12.98 -8.72 -20.05
N GLU A 566 12.20 -7.79 -20.62
CA GLU A 566 11.78 -6.55 -19.95
C GLU A 566 11.06 -6.78 -18.61
N GLN A 567 10.50 -7.97 -18.41
CA GLN A 567 9.78 -8.37 -17.19
C GLN A 567 10.70 -8.78 -16.04
N SER A 568 12.03 -8.77 -16.22
CA SER A 568 12.98 -9.16 -15.16
C SER A 568 12.89 -8.26 -13.91
N HIS A 569 12.36 -7.04 -14.04
CA HIS A 569 12.13 -6.13 -12.92
C HIS A 569 11.12 -6.65 -11.89
N LEU A 570 10.19 -7.55 -12.30
CA LEU A 570 9.19 -8.16 -11.43
C LEU A 570 9.81 -9.11 -10.39
N THR A 571 11.08 -9.48 -10.54
CA THR A 571 11.84 -10.26 -9.54
C THR A 571 11.80 -9.59 -8.15
N LEU A 572 11.96 -8.27 -8.10
CA LEU A 572 12.02 -7.50 -6.86
C LEU A 572 10.71 -7.55 -6.05
N PRO A 573 9.54 -7.14 -6.59
CA PRO A 573 8.30 -7.17 -5.83
C PRO A 573 7.90 -8.59 -5.41
N TYR A 574 8.15 -9.62 -6.23
CA TYR A 574 7.81 -11.00 -5.85
C TYR A 574 8.68 -11.51 -4.68
N TYR A 575 9.99 -11.24 -4.66
CA TYR A 575 10.82 -11.61 -3.49
C TYR A 575 10.48 -10.79 -2.24
N LYS A 576 10.09 -9.52 -2.39
CA LYS A 576 9.58 -8.73 -1.26
C LYS A 576 8.29 -9.32 -0.68
N MET A 577 7.36 -9.71 -1.54
CA MET A 577 6.10 -10.35 -1.12
C MET A 577 6.31 -11.73 -0.51
N SER A 578 7.37 -12.46 -0.87
CA SER A 578 7.70 -13.73 -0.22
C SER A 578 8.24 -13.56 1.21
N GLY A 579 8.78 -12.38 1.55
CA GLY A 579 9.39 -12.11 2.85
C GLY A 579 10.66 -12.92 3.10
N LEU A 580 11.35 -13.33 2.02
CA LEU A 580 12.60 -14.07 2.09
C LEU A 580 13.77 -13.11 2.29
N SER A 581 14.76 -13.53 3.06
CA SER A 581 16.01 -12.79 3.23
C SER A 581 16.90 -12.88 1.97
N LEU A 582 17.89 -12.00 1.84
CA LEU A 582 18.83 -12.04 0.73
C LEU A 582 19.61 -13.37 0.71
N ALA A 583 20.03 -13.87 1.88
CA ALA A 583 20.70 -15.16 2.01
C ALA A 583 19.80 -16.34 1.59
N GLU A 584 18.53 -16.33 1.96
CA GLU A 584 17.56 -17.36 1.56
C GLU A 584 17.34 -17.37 0.05
N VAL A 585 17.23 -16.19 -0.58
CA VAL A 585 17.12 -16.08 -2.04
C VAL A 585 18.39 -16.61 -2.73
N LEU A 586 19.58 -16.24 -2.26
CA LEU A 586 20.85 -16.72 -2.83
C LEU A 586 21.04 -18.24 -2.65
N ALA A 587 20.50 -18.83 -1.59
CA ALA A 587 20.52 -20.28 -1.38
C ALA A 587 19.63 -21.05 -2.38
N ARG A 588 18.62 -20.37 -2.97
CA ARG A 588 17.70 -20.97 -3.97
C ARG A 588 18.26 -20.93 -5.40
N VAL A 589 19.33 -20.18 -5.63
CA VAL A 589 20.01 -20.12 -6.93
C VAL A 589 20.85 -21.38 -7.12
N ASP A 590 20.71 -22.03 -8.27
CA ASP A 590 21.52 -23.20 -8.63
C ASP A 590 22.89 -22.73 -9.14
N TRP A 591 23.95 -23.01 -8.39
CA TRP A 591 25.32 -22.54 -8.66
C TRP A 591 26.15 -23.52 -9.51
N THR A 592 25.52 -24.54 -10.12
CA THR A 592 26.21 -25.71 -10.70
C THR A 592 27.11 -25.48 -11.92
N GLU A 593 27.17 -24.27 -12.48
CA GLU A 593 28.09 -23.92 -13.59
C GLU A 593 29.18 -22.93 -13.13
N GLU A 594 30.20 -23.40 -12.43
CA GLU A 594 31.42 -22.62 -12.13
C GLU A 594 32.26 -22.41 -13.40
N SER A 595 31.84 -21.49 -14.26
CA SER A 595 32.63 -21.05 -15.41
C SER A 595 32.75 -19.53 -15.41
N GLU A 596 33.97 -19.00 -15.54
CA GLU A 596 34.25 -17.55 -15.58
C GLU A 596 33.55 -16.80 -16.74
N SER A 597 32.84 -17.52 -17.62
CA SER A 597 32.02 -17.00 -18.72
C SER A 597 30.51 -16.94 -18.43
N GLN A 598 30.09 -17.16 -17.18
CA GLN A 598 28.67 -17.17 -16.81
C GLN A 598 28.09 -15.75 -16.90
N LYS A 599 27.09 -15.56 -17.77
CA LYS A 599 26.31 -14.32 -17.82
C LYS A 599 25.23 -14.41 -16.74
N TYR A 600 25.40 -13.65 -15.67
CA TYR A 600 24.37 -13.53 -14.64
C TYR A 600 23.12 -12.84 -15.18
N GLU A 601 21.96 -13.33 -14.78
CA GLU A 601 20.68 -12.82 -15.26
C GLU A 601 20.33 -11.45 -14.65
N ARG A 602 19.76 -10.58 -15.48
CA ARG A 602 19.49 -9.18 -15.13
C ARG A 602 18.51 -9.04 -13.96
N GLY A 603 17.55 -9.97 -13.82
CA GLY A 603 16.57 -9.97 -12.73
C GLY A 603 17.20 -10.22 -11.37
N LEU A 604 18.09 -11.22 -11.26
CA LEU A 604 18.82 -11.52 -10.03
C LEU A 604 19.75 -10.38 -9.63
N VAL A 605 20.55 -9.85 -10.57
CA VAL A 605 21.44 -8.71 -10.30
C VAL A 605 20.64 -7.49 -9.85
N PHE A 606 19.49 -7.22 -10.48
CA PHE A 606 18.60 -6.13 -10.10
C PHE A 606 18.07 -6.28 -8.67
N TYR A 607 17.61 -7.48 -8.30
CA TYR A 607 17.16 -7.77 -6.94
C TYR A 607 18.26 -7.56 -5.91
N ILE A 608 19.42 -8.23 -6.07
CA ILE A 608 20.53 -8.13 -5.12
C ILE A 608 20.96 -6.69 -4.95
N ASN A 609 21.06 -5.92 -6.04
CA ASN A 609 21.45 -4.52 -5.98
C ASN A 609 20.47 -3.73 -5.09
N HIS A 610 19.16 -3.85 -5.31
CA HIS A 610 18.14 -3.16 -4.52
C HIS A 610 18.16 -3.60 -3.05
N SER A 611 18.24 -4.90 -2.77
CA SER A 611 18.32 -5.43 -1.39
C SER A 611 19.54 -4.90 -0.64
N LEU A 612 20.70 -4.76 -1.30
CA LEU A 612 21.91 -4.22 -0.70
C LEU A 612 21.87 -2.70 -0.46
N TYR A 613 21.02 -1.98 -1.20
CA TYR A 613 20.78 -0.53 -1.02
C TYR A 613 19.77 -0.24 0.09
N GLU A 614 18.83 -1.15 0.35
CA GLU A 614 17.79 -0.97 1.38
C GLU A 614 18.30 -1.08 2.83
N ASN A 615 19.62 -1.27 3.05
CA ASN A 615 20.27 -1.36 4.37
C ASN A 615 19.53 -2.35 5.31
N LEU A 616 19.20 -3.53 4.80
CA LEU A 616 18.61 -4.60 5.61
C LEU A 616 19.61 -5.02 6.71
N ASP A 617 19.12 -5.30 7.93
CA ASP A 617 19.89 -5.77 9.10
C ASP A 617 20.43 -7.21 8.94
N GLU A 618 20.72 -7.63 7.72
CA GLU A 618 21.13 -8.97 7.35
C GLU A 618 22.63 -9.01 7.02
N GLU A 619 23.38 -9.90 7.68
CA GLU A 619 24.79 -10.18 7.36
C GLU A 619 24.90 -11.46 6.53
N LEU A 620 25.51 -11.39 5.35
CA LEU A 620 25.76 -12.57 4.52
C LEU A 620 26.89 -13.42 5.10
N SER A 621 26.87 -14.73 4.86
CA SER A 621 28.01 -15.60 5.14
C SER A 621 29.19 -15.29 4.21
N GLU A 622 30.41 -15.66 4.60
CA GLU A 622 31.63 -15.44 3.81
C GLU A 622 31.49 -16.00 2.38
N GLU A 623 30.94 -17.21 2.25
CA GLU A 623 30.71 -17.87 0.96
C GLU A 623 29.72 -17.11 0.06
N LEU A 624 28.59 -16.65 0.62
CA LEU A 624 27.58 -15.90 -0.12
C LEU A 624 28.07 -14.51 -0.50
N ALA A 625 28.80 -13.84 0.39
CA ALA A 625 29.41 -12.54 0.12
C ALA A 625 30.45 -12.64 -1.01
N ALA A 626 31.29 -13.68 -1.02
CA ALA A 626 32.24 -13.93 -2.10
C ALA A 626 31.53 -14.12 -3.47
N LYS A 627 30.41 -14.86 -3.48
CA LYS A 627 29.57 -15.05 -4.68
C LYS A 627 28.94 -13.75 -5.17
N VAL A 628 28.37 -12.94 -4.26
CA VAL A 628 27.80 -11.63 -4.62
C VAL A 628 28.88 -10.72 -5.23
N ALA A 629 30.07 -10.67 -4.63
CA ALA A 629 31.18 -9.90 -5.19
C ALA A 629 31.60 -10.39 -6.59
N GLN A 630 31.62 -11.71 -6.82
CA GLN A 630 31.88 -12.30 -8.13
C GLN A 630 30.82 -11.90 -9.17
N ILE A 631 29.52 -11.94 -8.79
CA ILE A 631 28.42 -11.54 -9.67
C ILE A 631 28.60 -10.11 -10.15
N PHE A 632 28.80 -9.17 -9.23
CA PHE A 632 28.97 -7.76 -9.58
C PHE A 632 30.28 -7.49 -10.31
N HIS A 633 31.35 -8.24 -10.05
CA HIS A 633 32.58 -8.12 -10.83
C HIS A 633 32.37 -8.43 -12.32
N VAL A 634 31.56 -9.45 -12.64
CA VAL A 634 31.30 -9.89 -14.02
C VAL A 634 30.16 -9.09 -14.67
N ALA A 635 29.04 -8.91 -13.98
CA ALA A 635 27.82 -8.32 -14.53
C ALA A 635 27.85 -6.79 -14.53
N GLU A 636 28.15 -6.16 -13.39
CA GLU A 636 28.10 -4.71 -13.20
C GLU A 636 29.30 -4.18 -12.40
N PRO A 637 30.53 -4.22 -12.98
CA PRO A 637 31.77 -3.88 -12.27
C PRO A 637 31.79 -2.46 -11.67
N LYS A 638 30.96 -1.55 -12.20
CA LYS A 638 30.81 -0.17 -11.70
C LYS A 638 30.12 -0.11 -10.33
N GLN A 639 29.24 -1.07 -10.02
CA GLN A 639 28.51 -1.13 -8.75
C GLN A 639 29.29 -1.85 -7.65
N LEU A 640 30.35 -2.59 -8.00
CA LEU A 640 31.11 -3.39 -7.04
C LEU A 640 31.60 -2.60 -5.81
N PRO A 641 32.15 -1.37 -5.94
CA PRO A 641 32.55 -0.60 -4.75
C PRO A 641 31.38 -0.24 -3.83
N HIS A 642 30.21 0.04 -4.41
CA HIS A 642 28.98 0.32 -3.66
C HIS A 642 28.48 -0.93 -2.92
N VAL A 643 28.52 -2.09 -3.59
CA VAL A 643 28.17 -3.40 -3.03
C VAL A 643 29.07 -3.76 -1.85
N LEU A 644 30.39 -3.66 -2.01
CA LEU A 644 31.36 -3.97 -0.95
C LEU A 644 31.25 -3.05 0.27
N SER A 645 30.67 -1.86 0.10
CA SER A 645 30.43 -0.91 1.18
C SER A 645 29.14 -1.19 1.97
N SER A 646 28.29 -2.10 1.49
CA SER A 646 27.04 -2.47 2.15
C SER A 646 27.30 -3.23 3.47
N PRO A 647 26.52 -2.97 4.54
CA PRO A 647 26.61 -3.72 5.80
C PRO A 647 26.49 -5.24 5.62
N ALA A 648 25.67 -5.69 4.65
CA ALA A 648 25.46 -7.11 4.37
C ALA A 648 26.74 -7.84 3.92
N MET A 649 27.71 -7.12 3.37
CA MET A 649 28.99 -7.65 2.87
C MET A 649 30.09 -7.65 3.93
N LYS A 650 29.77 -7.41 5.22
CA LYS A 650 30.75 -7.30 6.31
C LYS A 650 31.68 -8.51 6.44
N ASN A 651 31.17 -9.72 6.21
CA ASN A 651 31.88 -10.99 6.37
C ASN A 651 32.65 -11.44 5.11
N ILE A 652 32.77 -10.62 4.07
CA ILE A 652 33.58 -10.97 2.90
C ILE A 652 35.07 -11.10 3.28
N ASP A 653 35.73 -12.14 2.76
CA ASP A 653 37.18 -12.25 2.85
C ASP A 653 37.85 -11.01 2.20
N PRO A 654 38.63 -10.23 2.97
CA PRO A 654 39.27 -9.02 2.47
C PRO A 654 40.24 -9.27 1.30
N LEU A 655 40.87 -10.46 1.22
CA LEU A 655 41.77 -10.80 0.10
C LEU A 655 40.99 -10.93 -1.21
N THR A 656 39.85 -11.62 -1.15
CA THR A 656 38.92 -11.77 -2.29
C THR A 656 38.36 -10.42 -2.74
N ALA A 657 37.92 -9.57 -1.80
CA ALA A 657 37.45 -8.22 -2.10
C ALA A 657 38.53 -7.39 -2.82
N LEU A 658 39.77 -7.42 -2.30
CA LEU A 658 40.91 -6.69 -2.88
C LEU A 658 41.29 -7.24 -4.27
N HIS A 659 41.19 -8.55 -4.49
CA HIS A 659 41.46 -9.18 -5.77
C HIS A 659 40.54 -8.62 -6.87
N TYR A 660 39.23 -8.55 -6.61
CA TYR A 660 38.27 -7.99 -7.56
C TYR A 660 38.46 -6.48 -7.76
N LEU A 661 38.75 -5.72 -6.69
CA LEU A 661 39.01 -4.28 -6.78
C LEU A 661 40.26 -3.95 -7.63
N ARG A 662 41.30 -4.77 -7.61
CA ARG A 662 42.49 -4.59 -8.48
C ARG A 662 42.19 -4.81 -9.95
N LYS A 663 41.27 -5.72 -10.27
CA LYS A 663 40.84 -5.96 -11.66
C LYS A 663 40.02 -4.79 -12.25
N LEU A 664 39.47 -3.90 -11.41
CA LEU A 664 38.70 -2.73 -11.84
C LEU A 664 39.56 -1.53 -12.30
N ASP A 665 40.86 -1.51 -11.98
CA ASP A 665 41.76 -0.39 -12.33
C ASP A 665 41.87 -0.17 -13.85
N SER A 666 41.53 -1.18 -14.65
CA SER A 666 41.52 -1.14 -16.12
C SER A 666 40.16 -0.77 -16.75
N CYS A 667 39.08 -0.66 -15.96
CA CYS A 667 37.69 -0.64 -16.45
C CYS A 667 37.00 0.74 -16.46
N GLY A 668 37.72 1.85 -16.22
CA GLY A 668 37.15 3.21 -16.32
C GLY A 668 36.08 3.55 -15.27
N VAL A 669 36.03 2.82 -14.15
CA VAL A 669 35.20 3.11 -12.97
C VAL A 669 35.74 4.36 -12.26
N SER A 670 34.89 5.06 -11.48
CA SER A 670 35.31 6.21 -10.65
C SER A 670 36.58 5.87 -9.88
N PRO A 671 37.75 6.44 -10.25
CA PRO A 671 39.03 6.03 -9.68
C PRO A 671 39.08 6.25 -8.19
N ILE A 672 38.36 7.27 -7.71
CA ILE A 672 38.34 7.62 -6.30
C ILE A 672 37.56 6.64 -5.44
N LEU A 673 36.43 6.15 -5.93
CA LEU A 673 35.61 5.22 -5.18
C LEU A 673 36.32 3.87 -5.04
N VAL A 674 37.00 3.43 -6.11
CA VAL A 674 37.85 2.23 -6.07
C VAL A 674 39.00 2.41 -5.08
N THR A 675 39.69 3.56 -5.08
CA THR A 675 40.74 3.87 -4.10
C THR A 675 40.23 3.84 -2.66
N LEU A 676 39.12 4.51 -2.36
CA LEU A 676 38.58 4.56 -0.99
C LEU A 676 38.12 3.18 -0.50
N THR A 677 37.50 2.39 -1.39
CA THR A 677 37.09 1.02 -1.05
C THR A 677 38.30 0.12 -0.82
N LYS A 678 39.37 0.26 -1.63
CA LYS A 678 40.65 -0.44 -1.39
C LYS A 678 41.28 -0.02 -0.06
N ALA A 679 41.22 1.26 0.29
CA ALA A 679 41.71 1.77 1.57
C ALA A 679 40.94 1.14 2.75
N ALA A 680 39.60 1.10 2.67
CA ALA A 680 38.74 0.47 3.67
C ALA A 680 39.03 -1.03 3.82
N VAL A 681 39.19 -1.77 2.71
CA VAL A 681 39.54 -3.21 2.72
C VAL A 681 40.95 -3.43 3.27
N ALA A 682 41.93 -2.59 2.89
CA ALA A 682 43.30 -2.68 3.40
C ALA A 682 43.38 -2.42 4.91
N LEU A 683 42.53 -1.52 5.43
CA LEU A 683 42.41 -1.25 6.86
C LEU A 683 41.88 -2.48 7.60
N LYS A 684 40.81 -3.11 7.11
CA LYS A 684 40.28 -4.38 7.66
C LYS A 684 41.32 -5.50 7.69
N MET A 685 42.24 -5.54 6.72
CA MET A 685 43.34 -6.50 6.67
C MET A 685 44.50 -6.19 7.63
N GLY A 686 44.54 -5.01 8.25
CA GLY A 686 45.71 -4.52 8.99
C GLY A 686 46.90 -4.11 8.10
N HIS A 687 46.70 -3.98 6.77
CA HIS A 687 47.73 -3.61 5.80
C HIS A 687 47.91 -2.08 5.74
N LEU A 688 48.45 -1.49 6.81
CA LEU A 688 48.54 -0.04 6.99
C LEU A 688 49.35 0.70 5.90
N ASP A 689 50.36 0.07 5.30
CA ASP A 689 51.15 0.69 4.24
C ASP A 689 50.34 0.87 2.95
N MET A 690 49.50 -0.11 2.61
CA MET A 690 48.62 -0.03 1.46
C MET A 690 47.53 1.01 1.70
N TYR A 691 46.93 1.00 2.90
CA TYR A 691 45.97 2.02 3.33
C TYR A 691 46.53 3.44 3.17
N ARG A 692 47.72 3.71 3.75
CA ARG A 692 48.37 5.03 3.64
C ARG A 692 48.68 5.43 2.20
N LYS A 693 49.04 4.46 1.35
CA LYS A 693 49.32 4.71 -0.07
C LYS A 693 48.06 5.11 -0.82
N GLU A 694 46.95 4.38 -0.63
CA GLU A 694 45.67 4.68 -1.27
C GLU A 694 45.10 6.02 -0.77
N MET A 695 45.13 6.29 0.54
CA MET A 695 44.65 7.57 1.10
C MET A 695 45.44 8.79 0.62
N LYS A 696 46.73 8.65 0.31
CA LYS A 696 47.58 9.74 -0.23
C LYS A 696 47.49 9.90 -1.75
N SER A 697 46.77 9.02 -2.44
CA SER A 697 46.75 9.01 -3.91
C SER A 697 45.92 10.16 -4.52
N HIS A 698 44.97 10.70 -3.76
CA HIS A 698 44.12 11.82 -4.19
C HIS A 698 44.17 12.97 -3.18
N SER A 699 43.82 14.18 -3.64
CA SER A 699 43.65 15.36 -2.78
C SER A 699 42.43 15.21 -1.87
N GLU A 700 42.47 15.84 -0.69
CA GLU A 700 41.37 15.82 0.29
C GLU A 700 39.98 16.12 -0.31
N MET A 701 39.85 17.18 -1.12
CA MET A 701 38.57 17.54 -1.76
C MET A 701 38.01 16.43 -2.66
N LYS A 702 38.90 15.66 -3.30
CA LYS A 702 38.50 14.51 -4.12
C LYS A 702 38.04 13.37 -3.21
N LEU A 703 38.73 13.12 -2.09
CA LEU A 703 38.32 12.09 -1.12
C LEU A 703 36.93 12.39 -0.54
N VAL A 704 36.67 13.66 -0.18
CA VAL A 704 35.33 14.14 0.23
C VAL A 704 34.28 13.80 -0.82
N TYR A 705 34.54 14.07 -2.10
CA TYR A 705 33.63 13.70 -3.19
C TYR A 705 33.40 12.18 -3.28
N GLY A 706 34.43 11.38 -3.03
CA GLY A 706 34.32 9.92 -2.97
C GLY A 706 33.39 9.45 -1.83
N PHE A 707 33.48 10.05 -0.65
CA PHE A 707 32.57 9.78 0.46
C PHE A 707 31.13 10.24 0.18
N ILE A 708 30.94 11.35 -0.57
CA ILE A 708 29.61 11.78 -1.01
C ILE A 708 28.97 10.76 -1.97
N LEU A 709 29.77 10.17 -2.86
CA LEU A 709 29.30 9.13 -3.78
C LEU A 709 28.92 7.83 -3.06
N GLU A 710 29.62 7.48 -1.98
CA GLU A 710 29.31 6.29 -1.17
C GLU A 710 29.43 6.60 0.33
N PRO A 711 28.34 7.09 0.95
CA PRO A 711 28.30 7.42 2.37
C PRO A 711 28.57 6.22 3.29
N ARG A 712 28.26 4.99 2.84
CA ARG A 712 28.41 3.75 3.64
C ARG A 712 29.85 3.40 3.97
N LEU A 713 30.83 4.05 3.34
CA LEU A 713 32.24 3.95 3.72
C LEU A 713 32.53 4.61 5.08
N LEU A 714 31.73 5.61 5.48
CA LEU A 714 31.88 6.31 6.77
C LEU A 714 30.75 5.96 7.75
N ILE A 715 29.52 5.83 7.24
CA ILE A 715 28.30 5.79 8.06
C ILE A 715 27.45 4.58 7.66
N GLN A 716 27.22 3.66 8.59
CA GLN A 716 26.30 2.53 8.38
C GLN A 716 25.07 2.69 9.27
N GLN A 717 23.91 2.28 8.80
CA GLN A 717 22.70 2.18 9.62
C GLN A 717 22.50 0.71 10.01
N TRP A 718 22.22 0.47 11.29
CA TRP A 718 21.96 -0.84 11.86
C TRP A 718 20.84 -0.73 12.88
N LYS A 719 19.73 -1.44 12.67
CA LYS A 719 18.51 -1.39 13.50
C LYS A 719 17.99 0.04 13.72
N GLY A 720 18.08 0.89 12.70
CA GLY A 720 17.72 2.30 12.76
C GLY A 720 18.69 3.18 13.55
N GLN A 721 19.81 2.65 14.03
CA GLN A 721 20.87 3.41 14.69
C GLN A 721 22.06 3.64 13.75
N ILE A 722 22.73 4.77 13.92
CA ILE A 722 23.90 5.12 13.13
C ILE A 722 25.15 4.55 13.79
N VAL A 723 25.88 3.74 13.03
CA VAL A 723 27.13 3.09 13.44
C VAL A 723 28.29 3.62 12.57
N PRO A 724 29.35 4.18 13.17
CA PRO A 724 30.54 4.59 12.43
C PRO A 724 31.33 3.36 11.95
N THR A 725 31.89 3.45 10.75
CA THR A 725 32.76 2.38 10.20
C THR A 725 34.16 2.41 10.82
N GLU A 726 34.91 1.30 10.67
CA GLU A 726 36.35 1.26 11.04
C GLU A 726 37.16 2.36 10.34
N LEU A 727 36.80 2.71 9.10
CA LEU A 727 37.43 3.80 8.37
C LEU A 727 37.15 5.15 9.03
N ALA A 728 35.92 5.40 9.51
CA ALA A 728 35.59 6.61 10.24
C ALA A 728 36.34 6.70 11.58
N ILE A 729 36.50 5.56 12.28
CA ILE A 729 37.26 5.48 13.54
C ILE A 729 38.74 5.76 13.29
N ASP A 730 39.35 5.21 12.24
CA ASP A 730 40.76 5.50 11.90
C ASP A 730 40.95 6.95 11.43
N LEU A 731 40.01 7.50 10.65
CA LEU A 731 40.05 8.90 10.22
C LEU A 731 39.94 9.88 11.38
N LYS A 732 39.19 9.56 12.43
CA LYS A 732 39.13 10.37 13.65
C LYS A 732 40.52 10.54 14.27
N GLU A 733 41.32 9.47 14.32
CA GLU A 733 42.64 9.50 14.94
C GLU A 733 43.73 10.03 14.00
N THR A 734 43.62 9.79 12.69
CA THR A 734 44.68 10.13 11.72
C THR A 734 44.45 11.46 10.99
N GLN A 735 43.21 11.76 10.59
CA GLN A 735 42.84 12.92 9.76
C GLN A 735 41.45 13.47 10.15
N PRO A 736 41.27 14.00 11.37
CA PRO A 736 39.97 14.47 11.86
C PRO A 736 39.38 15.59 10.99
N GLY A 737 40.21 16.44 10.38
CA GLY A 737 39.77 17.48 9.45
C GLY A 737 39.12 16.94 8.17
N LEU A 738 39.65 15.85 7.62
CA LEU A 738 39.05 15.19 6.45
C LEU A 738 37.71 14.57 6.80
N LEU A 739 37.60 13.95 7.98
CA LEU A 739 36.36 13.36 8.47
C LEU A 739 35.26 14.42 8.61
N VAL A 740 35.54 15.54 9.29
CA VAL A 740 34.60 16.66 9.45
C VAL A 740 34.18 17.23 8.09
N ALA A 741 35.12 17.46 7.18
CA ALA A 741 34.82 17.94 5.83
C ALA A 741 33.95 16.95 5.02
N SER A 742 34.16 15.64 5.22
CA SER A 742 33.41 14.59 4.53
C SER A 742 31.97 14.51 5.03
N VAL A 743 31.75 14.53 6.35
CA VAL A 743 30.41 14.54 6.95
C VAL A 743 29.65 15.82 6.60
N LEU A 744 30.34 16.98 6.58
CA LEU A 744 29.75 18.23 6.11
C LEU A 744 29.35 18.15 4.63
N GLY A 745 30.17 17.49 3.80
CA GLY A 745 29.84 17.19 2.41
C GLY A 745 28.59 16.30 2.27
N LEU A 746 28.45 15.29 3.13
CA LEU A 746 27.27 14.42 3.17
C LEU A 746 26.00 15.18 3.54
N GLN A 747 26.06 16.02 4.58
CA GLN A 747 24.93 16.83 5.02
C GLN A 747 24.50 17.84 3.94
N LYS A 748 25.46 18.46 3.23
CA LYS A 748 25.16 19.38 2.11
C LYS A 748 24.47 18.73 0.91
N ASN A 749 24.53 17.41 0.77
CA ASN A 749 23.95 16.66 -0.34
C ASN A 749 22.76 15.77 0.11
N ASP A 750 22.14 16.11 1.25
CA ASP A 750 20.99 15.40 1.83
C ASP A 750 21.21 13.88 2.01
N LYS A 751 22.47 13.48 2.27
CA LYS A 751 22.83 12.06 2.53
C LYS A 751 22.76 11.68 4.00
N ILE A 752 22.74 12.67 4.90
CA ILE A 752 22.58 12.50 6.35
C ILE A 752 21.80 13.69 6.92
N GLY A 753 20.85 13.42 7.81
CA GLY A 753 20.09 14.46 8.50
C GLY A 753 20.91 15.25 9.52
N ILE A 754 20.41 16.42 9.95
CA ILE A 754 21.07 17.25 10.97
C ILE A 754 21.17 16.50 12.31
N VAL A 755 20.05 15.93 12.78
CA VAL A 755 19.98 15.17 14.05
C VAL A 755 20.83 13.90 13.98
N GLU A 756 20.81 13.22 12.84
CA GLU A 756 21.61 12.03 12.55
C GLU A 756 23.13 12.33 12.62
N THR A 757 23.55 13.52 12.18
CA THR A 757 24.95 13.94 12.23
C THR A 757 25.43 14.16 13.66
N ASP A 758 24.62 14.82 14.50
CA ASP A 758 24.95 15.01 15.93
C ASP A 758 25.08 13.63 16.63
N SER A 759 24.17 12.69 16.32
CA SER A 759 24.24 11.31 16.82
C SER A 759 25.50 10.58 16.36
N PHE A 760 25.89 10.71 15.08
CA PHE A 760 27.08 10.07 14.51
C PHE A 760 28.35 10.44 15.29
N PHE A 761 28.58 11.74 15.54
CA PHE A 761 29.77 12.18 16.27
C PHE A 761 29.76 11.77 17.75
N LYS A 762 28.58 11.75 18.40
CA LYS A 762 28.45 11.25 19.78
C LYS A 762 28.84 9.77 19.88
N VAL A 763 28.31 8.94 18.97
CA VAL A 763 28.62 7.49 18.91
C VAL A 763 30.10 7.27 18.59
N LEU A 764 30.65 7.98 17.61
CA LEU A 764 32.07 7.88 17.20
C LEU A 764 33.05 8.23 18.34
N CYS A 765 32.66 9.15 19.22
CA CYS A 765 33.47 9.57 20.35
C CYS A 765 33.20 8.78 21.65
N GLY A 766 32.20 7.91 21.68
CA GLY A 766 31.87 7.09 22.86
C GLY A 766 31.48 7.92 24.10
N LYS A 767 30.90 9.11 23.89
CA LYS A 767 30.46 10.03 24.95
C LYS A 767 28.99 9.74 25.30
N ASP A 768 28.62 9.83 26.58
CA ASP A 768 27.22 9.78 27.05
C ASP A 768 26.39 10.94 26.44
N GLU A 769 25.06 10.82 26.42
CA GLU A 769 24.14 11.79 25.79
C GLU A 769 24.38 13.26 26.21
N ASN A 770 24.90 13.46 27.44
CA ASN A 770 25.10 14.75 28.08
C ASN A 770 26.44 15.43 27.76
N THR A 771 27.41 14.74 27.15
CA THR A 771 28.75 15.32 26.91
C THR A 771 29.01 15.50 25.41
N VAL A 772 29.22 16.74 24.97
CA VAL A 772 29.52 17.05 23.57
C VAL A 772 31.01 16.83 23.28
N PRO A 773 31.39 15.98 22.31
CA PRO A 773 32.79 15.78 21.94
C PRO A 773 33.34 16.97 21.16
N GLN A 774 34.64 17.25 21.29
CA GLN A 774 35.30 18.33 20.55
C GLN A 774 35.09 18.24 19.03
N LEU A 775 35.13 17.04 18.47
CA LEU A 775 34.96 16.84 17.02
C LEU A 775 33.58 17.28 16.50
N LEU A 776 32.54 17.22 17.35
CA LEU A 776 31.21 17.72 17.02
C LEU A 776 31.18 19.26 17.03
N ILE A 777 31.92 19.89 17.94
CA ILE A 777 32.11 21.35 17.94
C ILE A 777 32.87 21.78 16.68
N ASP A 778 33.96 21.09 16.34
CA ASP A 778 34.71 21.37 15.11
C ASP A 778 33.82 21.22 13.86
N PHE A 779 32.86 20.29 13.88
CA PHE A 779 31.85 20.14 12.84
C PHE A 779 30.89 21.33 12.79
N TRP A 780 30.32 21.77 13.91
CA TRP A 780 29.46 22.97 13.96
C TRP A 780 30.21 24.24 13.52
N GLU A 781 31.48 24.38 13.93
CA GLU A 781 32.37 25.46 13.47
C GLU A 781 32.54 25.42 11.94
N ALA A 782 32.82 24.24 11.37
CA ALA A 782 32.94 24.05 9.93
C ALA A 782 31.61 24.30 9.19
N GLN A 783 30.47 23.93 9.80
CA GLN A 783 29.13 24.15 9.28
C GLN A 783 28.80 25.65 9.20
N LEU A 784 29.18 26.41 10.23
CA LEU A 784 29.03 27.86 10.26
C LEU A 784 29.90 28.56 9.20
N VAL A 785 31.15 28.12 9.05
CA VAL A 785 32.06 28.62 7.99
C VAL A 785 31.51 28.37 6.60
N ALA A 786 30.79 27.26 6.41
CA ALA A 786 30.33 26.82 5.10
C ALA A 786 28.98 27.43 4.65
N CYS A 787 28.39 28.33 5.45
CA CYS A 787 27.19 29.14 5.21
C CYS A 787 25.97 28.36 4.67
N LEU A 788 25.35 27.54 5.51
CA LEU A 788 24.06 26.88 5.21
C LEU A 788 22.88 27.88 5.21
N PRO A 789 21.74 27.58 4.53
CA PRO A 789 20.60 28.49 4.45
C PRO A 789 20.08 28.92 5.83
N ASN A 790 19.65 30.18 5.91
CA ASN A 790 19.46 31.01 7.12
C ASN A 790 18.63 30.41 8.28
N VAL A 791 17.84 29.36 8.07
CA VAL A 791 16.97 28.76 9.11
C VAL A 791 17.77 27.95 10.15
N VAL A 792 18.99 27.51 9.82
CA VAL A 792 19.86 26.70 10.71
C VAL A 792 20.91 27.56 11.46
N LEU A 793 21.02 28.85 11.13
CA LEU A 793 22.11 29.71 11.62
C LEU A 793 21.99 30.05 13.11
N GLU A 794 20.79 30.45 13.57
CA GLU A 794 20.54 30.79 14.98
C GLU A 794 20.72 29.57 15.90
N GLU A 795 20.22 28.39 15.48
CA GLU A 795 20.39 27.16 16.24
C GLU A 795 21.88 26.78 16.39
N LEU A 796 22.68 26.96 15.34
CA LEU A 796 24.13 26.74 15.40
C LEU A 796 24.82 27.71 16.35
N PHE A 797 24.44 28.99 16.35
CA PHE A 797 24.96 29.96 17.32
C PHE A 797 24.63 29.53 18.75
N PHE A 798 23.40 29.12 19.04
CA PHE A 798 23.00 28.66 20.36
C PHE A 798 23.76 27.41 20.80
N LYS A 799 23.95 26.42 19.90
CA LYS A 799 24.75 25.22 20.19
C LYS A 799 26.20 25.55 20.53
N LEU A 800 26.85 26.38 19.72
CA LEU A 800 28.25 26.78 19.94
C LEU A 800 28.42 27.62 21.22
N ILE A 801 27.60 28.66 21.40
CA ILE A 801 27.64 29.54 22.57
C ILE A 801 27.40 28.73 23.84
N SER A 802 26.35 27.91 23.87
CA SER A 802 26.04 27.06 25.03
C SER A 802 27.22 26.17 25.44
N GLN A 803 27.92 25.57 24.46
CA GLN A 803 29.09 24.73 24.76
C GLN A 803 30.31 25.52 25.22
N TYR A 804 30.65 26.64 24.58
CA TYR A 804 31.77 27.47 25.04
C TYR A 804 31.50 28.03 26.45
N VAL A 805 30.28 28.49 26.70
CA VAL A 805 29.86 28.98 28.02
C VAL A 805 29.98 27.88 29.08
N TRP A 806 29.44 26.69 28.80
CA TRP A 806 29.50 25.56 29.72
C TRP A 806 30.95 25.14 30.04
N ARG A 807 31.84 25.10 29.03
CA ARG A 807 33.26 24.79 29.25
C ARG A 807 33.97 25.85 30.07
N LEU A 808 33.66 27.12 29.85
CA LEU A 808 34.24 28.24 30.60
C LEU A 808 33.73 28.26 32.06
N SER A 809 32.44 27.95 32.29
CA SER A 809 31.86 27.89 33.65
C SER A 809 32.41 26.71 34.45
N GLU A 810 32.49 25.53 33.83
CA GLU A 810 33.00 24.29 34.46
C GLU A 810 34.53 24.17 34.43
N ARG A 811 35.23 25.11 33.76
CA ARG A 811 36.70 25.12 33.55
C ARG A 811 37.22 23.81 32.92
N GLN A 812 36.49 23.28 31.94
CA GLN A 812 36.87 22.07 31.22
C GLN A 812 37.68 22.38 29.96
N CYS A 813 38.71 21.57 29.69
CA CYS A 813 39.47 21.65 28.45
C CYS A 813 38.81 20.83 27.34
N PRO A 814 39.03 21.17 26.06
CA PRO A 814 38.70 20.29 24.94
C PRO A 814 39.31 18.89 25.10
N ASP A 815 38.56 17.84 24.75
CA ASP A 815 39.05 16.46 24.86
C ASP A 815 40.14 16.13 23.83
N THR A 816 40.09 16.79 22.67
CA THR A 816 41.06 16.70 21.58
C THR A 816 41.50 18.09 21.17
N VAL A 817 42.60 18.20 20.42
CA VAL A 817 43.06 19.48 19.86
C VAL A 817 42.00 19.99 18.86
N PRO A 818 41.45 21.21 19.05
CA PRO A 818 40.50 21.81 18.10
C PRO A 818 41.09 21.91 16.69
N LEU A 819 40.26 21.71 15.67
CA LEU A 819 40.71 21.75 14.28
C LEU A 819 41.07 23.16 13.79
N ARG A 820 40.44 24.18 14.38
CA ARG A 820 40.66 25.59 14.05
C ARG A 820 40.80 26.41 15.32
N THR A 821 41.73 27.36 15.29
CA THR A 821 41.89 28.37 16.34
C THR A 821 40.85 29.48 16.17
N ALA A 822 40.67 30.31 17.21
CA ALA A 822 39.83 31.51 17.10
C ALA A 822 40.27 32.42 15.93
N GLU A 823 41.58 32.57 15.72
CA GLU A 823 42.13 33.38 14.63
C GLU A 823 41.79 32.79 13.25
N ASP A 824 41.86 31.46 13.09
CA ASP A 824 41.48 30.80 11.84
C ASP A 824 39.99 31.01 11.52
N LEU A 825 39.13 30.96 12.53
CA LEU A 825 37.68 31.14 12.37
C LEU A 825 37.31 32.59 12.01
N ILE A 826 37.92 33.57 12.70
CA ILE A 826 37.78 35.00 12.41
C ILE A 826 38.21 35.31 10.97
N ASN A 827 39.31 34.72 10.51
CA ASN A 827 39.80 34.92 9.16
C ASN A 827 38.98 34.18 8.09
N ALA A 828 38.35 33.06 8.45
CA ALA A 828 37.63 32.19 7.51
C ALA A 828 36.15 32.52 7.32
N CYS A 829 35.49 33.18 8.29
CA CYS A 829 34.04 33.35 8.28
C CYS A 829 33.60 34.71 8.87
N SER A 830 32.74 35.43 8.15
CA SER A 830 32.20 36.73 8.59
C SER A 830 31.26 36.64 9.80
N HIS A 831 30.81 35.44 10.17
CA HIS A 831 30.02 35.21 11.37
C HIS A 831 30.87 35.22 12.65
N TYR A 832 32.20 35.22 12.55
CA TYR A 832 33.12 35.45 13.65
C TYR A 832 33.62 36.90 13.58
N GLY A 833 33.14 37.76 14.49
CA GLY A 833 33.49 39.17 14.53
C GLY A 833 34.90 39.41 15.08
N LEU A 834 35.51 40.53 14.69
CA LEU A 834 36.76 40.99 15.28
C LEU A 834 36.52 41.40 16.74
N VAL A 835 37.28 40.82 17.66
CA VAL A 835 37.20 41.16 19.09
C VAL A 835 37.79 42.56 19.29
N ASN A 836 37.08 43.40 20.04
CA ASN A 836 37.52 44.77 20.27
C ASN A 836 38.79 44.82 21.15
N PRO A 837 39.80 45.63 20.81
CA PRO A 837 41.06 45.70 21.55
C PRO A 837 40.93 45.98 23.05
N TRP A 838 39.91 46.71 23.50
CA TRP A 838 39.69 46.99 24.92
C TRP A 838 39.36 45.72 25.73
N VAL A 839 38.81 44.68 25.11
CA VAL A 839 38.50 43.40 25.76
C VAL A 839 39.78 42.69 26.20
N HIS A 840 40.89 42.87 25.50
CA HIS A 840 42.17 42.29 25.90
C HIS A 840 42.63 42.82 27.26
N VAL A 841 42.31 44.07 27.59
CA VAL A 841 42.62 44.66 28.90
C VAL A 841 41.96 43.87 30.02
N LEU A 842 40.71 43.44 29.84
CA LEU A 842 39.99 42.57 30.79
C LEU A 842 40.68 41.22 30.96
N THR A 843 41.24 40.65 29.89
CA THR A 843 41.84 39.31 29.92
C THR A 843 43.26 39.27 30.51
N THR A 844 43.95 40.41 30.58
CA THR A 844 45.35 40.48 31.06
C THR A 844 45.53 40.46 32.58
N SER A 845 44.45 40.61 33.35
CA SER A 845 44.50 40.71 34.81
C SER A 845 44.64 39.36 35.54
N ASP A 846 44.50 38.22 34.87
CA ASP A 846 44.53 36.90 35.51
C ASP A 846 45.83 36.12 35.23
N SER A 847 46.55 35.78 36.30
CA SER A 847 47.89 35.18 36.24
C SER A 847 47.85 33.66 36.02
N LEU A 848 48.62 33.20 35.03
CA LEU A 848 49.12 31.83 34.77
C LEU A 848 48.13 30.66 34.54
N ALA A 849 46.90 30.67 35.06
CA ALA A 849 45.95 29.56 34.89
C ALA A 849 45.13 29.61 33.57
N ALA A 850 45.21 30.73 32.84
CA ALA A 850 44.33 31.07 31.71
C ALA A 850 44.64 30.37 30.37
N LYS A 851 45.84 29.78 30.20
CA LYS A 851 46.27 29.32 28.85
C LYS A 851 45.38 28.25 28.23
N ASN A 852 44.69 27.42 29.02
CA ASN A 852 43.98 26.25 28.49
C ASN A 852 42.57 26.55 27.94
N TYR A 853 41.97 27.69 28.27
CA TYR A 853 40.60 28.08 27.85
C TYR A 853 40.55 29.46 27.19
N THR A 854 41.72 30.06 26.92
CA THR A 854 41.83 31.34 26.18
C THR A 854 41.25 31.27 24.78
N ASP A 855 41.40 30.14 24.07
CA ASP A 855 40.88 29.98 22.71
C ASP A 855 39.34 29.91 22.70
N ASP A 856 38.72 29.12 23.59
CA ASP A 856 37.25 29.04 23.72
C ASP A 856 36.65 30.40 24.14
N LEU A 857 37.34 31.18 24.98
CA LEU A 857 36.93 32.54 25.32
C LEU A 857 36.98 33.48 24.10
N LEU A 858 38.05 33.44 23.31
CA LEU A 858 38.17 34.24 22.10
C LEU A 858 37.13 33.85 21.05
N LYS A 859 36.83 32.55 20.90
CA LYS A 859 35.75 32.05 20.04
C LYS A 859 34.39 32.60 20.48
N LEU A 860 34.07 32.54 21.77
CA LEU A 860 32.84 33.11 22.33
C LEU A 860 32.75 34.62 22.11
N GLN A 861 33.80 35.38 22.44
CA GLN A 861 33.85 36.83 22.26
C GLN A 861 33.67 37.21 20.78
N SER A 862 34.31 36.47 19.87
CA SER A 862 34.18 36.68 18.43
C SER A 862 32.76 36.41 17.93
N LEU A 863 32.10 35.35 18.42
CA LEU A 863 30.69 35.08 18.09
C LEU A 863 29.76 36.19 18.58
N ILE A 864 29.96 36.73 19.79
CA ILE A 864 29.17 37.86 20.31
C ILE A 864 29.39 39.12 19.45
N CYS A 865 30.61 39.33 18.97
CA CYS A 865 30.93 40.40 18.03
C CYS A 865 30.37 40.20 16.60
N SER A 866 29.69 39.09 16.32
CA SER A 866 29.13 38.79 14.99
C SER A 866 28.01 39.74 14.60
N PRO A 867 28.01 40.33 13.39
CA PRO A 867 26.90 41.17 12.93
C PRO A 867 25.61 40.37 12.70
N SER A 868 25.71 39.03 12.55
CA SER A 868 24.58 38.15 12.24
C SER A 868 23.84 37.62 13.46
N LEU A 869 24.36 37.86 14.67
CA LEU A 869 23.79 37.35 15.92
C LEU A 869 22.90 38.41 16.57
N ASP A 870 21.67 38.04 16.93
CA ASP A 870 20.84 38.84 17.82
C ASP A 870 21.29 38.64 19.28
N VAL A 871 21.97 39.64 19.82
CA VAL A 871 22.55 39.58 21.16
C VAL A 871 21.48 39.44 22.25
N ALA A 872 20.27 39.95 22.03
CA ALA A 872 19.20 39.83 23.02
C ALA A 872 18.80 38.36 23.27
N SER A 873 18.90 37.52 22.23
CA SER A 873 18.53 36.10 22.29
C SER A 873 19.53 35.22 23.06
N ILE A 874 20.78 35.68 23.23
CA ILE A 874 21.85 34.89 23.86
C ILE A 874 22.06 35.16 25.34
N ILE A 875 21.49 36.24 25.89
CA ILE A 875 21.65 36.62 27.31
C ILE A 875 21.35 35.45 28.27
N PRO A 876 20.25 34.67 28.09
CA PRO A 876 19.96 33.55 28.99
C PRO A 876 21.04 32.47 28.98
N PHE A 877 21.75 32.30 27.87
CA PHE A 877 22.85 31.32 27.77
C PHE A 877 24.09 31.76 28.52
N LEU A 878 24.24 33.05 28.83
CA LEU A 878 25.37 33.60 29.60
C LEU A 878 25.13 33.58 31.12
N GLU A 879 23.92 33.28 31.60
CA GLU A 879 23.61 33.17 33.04
C GLU A 879 24.56 32.23 33.82
N PRO A 880 25.02 31.08 33.28
CA PRO A 880 25.97 30.22 33.98
C PRO A 880 27.37 30.85 34.16
N LEU A 881 27.71 31.86 33.35
CA LEU A 881 28.96 32.60 33.46
C LEU A 881 28.76 33.80 34.38
N SER A 882 29.23 33.66 35.63
CA SER A 882 29.25 34.78 36.57
C SER A 882 30.12 35.94 36.06
N GLU A 883 29.59 37.16 36.17
CA GLU A 883 30.31 38.42 35.96
C GLU A 883 31.52 38.58 36.91
N ASP A 884 31.61 37.79 37.97
CA ASP A 884 32.79 37.76 38.85
C ASP A 884 34.03 37.16 38.15
N THR A 885 33.82 36.40 37.07
CA THR A 885 34.91 35.81 36.28
C THR A 885 35.30 36.74 35.15
N VAL A 886 36.59 36.75 34.78
CA VAL A 886 37.10 37.54 33.64
C VAL A 886 36.37 37.18 32.33
N ALA A 887 36.09 35.89 32.13
CA ALA A 887 35.34 35.40 30.98
C ALA A 887 33.90 35.95 30.96
N GLY A 888 33.18 35.82 32.07
CA GLY A 888 31.82 36.34 32.21
C GLY A 888 31.75 37.85 32.06
N LEU A 889 32.61 38.60 32.76
CA LEU A 889 32.68 40.06 32.66
C LEU A 889 32.89 40.51 31.21
N SER A 890 33.79 39.85 30.47
CA SER A 890 34.05 40.20 29.07
C SER A 890 32.88 39.89 28.14
N ALA A 891 32.18 38.76 28.34
CA ALA A 891 31.04 38.37 27.53
C ALA A 891 29.81 39.27 27.79
N HIS A 892 29.49 39.54 29.06
CA HIS A 892 28.39 40.43 29.46
C HIS A 892 28.65 41.87 29.02
N ALA A 893 29.87 42.39 29.21
CA ALA A 893 30.23 43.73 28.75
C ALA A 893 30.12 43.88 27.21
N LEU A 894 30.51 42.86 26.44
CA LEU A 894 30.29 42.83 24.99
C LEU A 894 28.80 42.82 24.63
N CYS A 895 27.98 42.06 25.35
CA CYS A 895 26.53 42.01 25.13
C CYS A 895 25.85 43.36 25.40
N HIS A 896 26.10 43.96 26.58
CA HIS A 896 25.57 45.30 26.92
C HIS A 896 25.97 46.35 25.91
N THR A 897 27.21 46.31 25.42
CA THR A 897 27.71 47.24 24.40
C THR A 897 26.95 47.10 23.08
N ARG A 898 26.66 45.86 22.66
CA ARG A 898 25.87 45.58 21.45
C ARG A 898 24.40 45.94 21.58
N LEU A 899 23.84 45.89 22.79
CA LEU A 899 22.48 46.34 23.13
C LEU A 899 22.38 47.86 23.36
N GLN A 900 23.49 48.60 23.21
CA GLN A 900 23.58 50.04 23.46
C GLN A 900 23.34 50.43 24.94
N GLU A 901 23.53 49.50 25.87
CA GLU A 901 23.42 49.70 27.31
C GLU A 901 24.74 50.20 27.91
N TYR A 902 25.30 51.25 27.29
CA TYR A 902 26.62 51.78 27.63
C TYR A 902 26.75 52.22 29.10
N GLU A 903 25.69 52.80 29.68
CA GLU A 903 25.71 53.25 31.09
C GLU A 903 25.86 52.08 32.07
N GLN A 904 25.16 50.97 31.82
CA GLN A 904 25.26 49.76 32.65
C GLN A 904 26.65 49.13 32.50
N CYS A 905 27.16 49.04 31.27
CA CYS A 905 28.51 48.53 31.03
C CYS A 905 29.59 49.37 31.75
N ILE A 906 29.46 50.70 31.75
CA ILE A 906 30.37 51.60 32.49
C ILE A 906 30.30 51.33 33.99
N ASP A 907 29.10 51.14 34.55
CA ASP A 907 28.93 50.85 35.98
C ASP A 907 29.57 49.51 36.36
N THR A 908 29.31 48.45 35.59
CA THR A 908 29.87 47.11 35.78
C THR A 908 31.39 47.11 35.66
N LEU A 909 31.95 47.78 34.64
CA LEU A 909 33.39 47.88 34.46
C LEU A 909 34.04 48.66 35.60
N LEU A 910 33.48 49.79 36.03
CA LEU A 910 34.04 50.57 37.15
C LEU A 910 34.01 49.80 38.48
N GLU A 911 33.00 48.96 38.70
CA GLU A 911 32.91 48.12 39.89
C GLU A 911 33.92 46.95 39.85
N ARG A 912 34.01 46.26 38.71
CA ARG A 912 34.74 44.98 38.60
C ARG A 912 36.15 45.11 38.04
N CYS A 913 36.34 45.82 36.93
CA CYS A 913 37.65 46.05 36.27
C CYS A 913 37.81 47.51 35.80
N PRO A 914 38.04 48.46 36.72
CA PRO A 914 38.12 49.87 36.40
C PRO A 914 39.26 50.24 35.43
N GLU A 915 40.29 49.40 35.32
CA GLU A 915 41.41 49.57 34.39
C GLU A 915 40.98 49.55 32.91
N ALA A 916 39.92 48.80 32.58
CA ALA A 916 39.45 48.67 31.19
C ALA A 916 38.52 49.81 30.77
N VAL A 917 37.98 50.60 31.71
CA VAL A 917 36.93 51.59 31.45
C VAL A 917 37.37 52.69 30.49
N ILE A 918 38.62 53.16 30.58
CA ILE A 918 39.14 54.21 29.68
C ILE A 918 39.37 53.65 28.28
N ALA A 919 39.87 52.42 28.16
CA ALA A 919 40.04 51.76 26.86
C ALA A 919 38.67 51.51 26.19
N TYR A 920 37.69 51.04 26.97
CA TYR A 920 36.29 50.89 26.55
C TYR A 920 35.70 52.22 26.06
N ALA A 921 35.75 53.25 26.91
CA ALA A 921 35.18 54.56 26.62
C ALA A 921 35.80 55.21 25.38
N ASN A 922 37.11 55.07 25.18
CA ASN A 922 37.79 55.60 23.99
C ASN A 922 37.38 54.91 22.70
N GLN A 923 36.97 53.65 22.74
CA GLN A 923 36.60 52.90 21.55
C GLN A 923 35.09 52.99 21.25
N GLU A 924 34.25 52.75 22.24
CA GLU A 924 32.79 52.60 22.09
C GLU A 924 32.01 53.91 22.26
N LEU A 925 32.46 54.82 23.14
CA LEU A 925 31.77 56.08 23.40
C LEU A 925 32.20 57.17 22.41
N LYS A 926 32.13 56.88 21.10
CA LYS A 926 32.42 57.84 20.02
C LYS A 926 31.11 58.41 19.44
N GLU A 927 31.25 59.46 18.63
CA GLU A 927 30.13 60.08 17.89
C GLU A 927 28.94 60.44 18.79
N ASP A 928 27.79 59.80 18.58
CA ASP A 928 26.54 60.09 19.27
C ASP A 928 26.56 59.75 20.78
N HIS A 929 27.46 58.86 21.21
CA HIS A 929 27.60 58.43 22.60
C HIS A 929 28.70 59.17 23.37
N TRP A 930 29.39 60.10 22.71
CA TRP A 930 30.46 60.91 23.31
C TRP A 930 30.02 61.66 24.57
N ILE A 931 28.73 61.99 24.67
CA ILE A 931 28.12 62.68 25.81
C ILE A 931 28.28 61.90 27.13
N LEU A 932 28.35 60.56 27.07
CA LEU A 932 28.44 59.69 28.27
C LEU A 932 29.76 59.87 29.04
N TRP A 933 30.81 60.39 28.39
CA TRP A 933 32.07 60.75 29.06
C TRP A 933 31.87 61.70 30.24
N TRP A 934 30.99 62.68 30.09
CA TRP A 934 30.79 63.73 31.10
C TRP A 934 29.43 63.68 31.78
N LYS A 935 28.41 63.03 31.18
CA LYS A 935 27.13 62.80 31.87
C LYS A 935 27.15 61.60 32.81
N LYS A 936 27.97 60.58 32.53
CA LYS A 936 28.00 59.33 33.31
C LYS A 936 29.38 59.06 33.91
N LEU A 937 30.42 58.92 33.09
CA LEU A 937 31.74 58.48 33.55
C LEU A 937 32.42 59.48 34.52
N LEU A 938 32.41 60.78 34.19
CA LEU A 938 33.02 61.81 35.05
C LEU A 938 32.35 61.93 36.43
N PRO A 939 31.00 62.09 36.55
CA PRO A 939 30.33 62.13 37.85
C PRO A 939 30.60 60.89 38.70
N GLU A 940 30.54 59.71 38.08
CA GLU A 940 30.69 58.43 38.77
C GLU A 940 32.12 58.24 39.32
N LEU A 941 33.15 58.59 38.53
CA LEU A 941 34.54 58.61 39.00
C LEU A 941 34.77 59.66 40.10
N CYS A 942 34.17 60.85 39.99
CA CYS A 942 34.23 61.86 41.05
C CYS A 942 33.61 61.33 42.35
N GLN A 943 32.48 60.63 42.28
CA GLN A 943 31.84 60.02 43.45
C GLN A 943 32.69 58.91 44.07
N ARG A 944 33.25 58.00 43.27
CA ARG A 944 34.11 56.90 43.76
C ARG A 944 35.45 57.37 44.32
N VAL A 945 35.99 58.49 43.84
CA VAL A 945 37.17 59.13 44.44
C VAL A 945 36.79 59.81 45.77
N LYS A 946 35.62 60.45 45.85
CA LYS A 946 35.10 61.06 47.09
C LYS A 946 34.85 60.03 48.20
N SER A 947 34.31 58.85 47.86
CA SER A 947 33.99 57.81 48.84
C SER A 947 35.22 57.15 49.47
N GLY A 948 36.42 57.31 48.88
CA GLY A 948 37.64 56.64 49.34
C GLY A 948 37.59 55.12 49.15
N GLY A 949 38.70 54.43 49.44
CA GLY A 949 38.80 52.96 49.37
C GLY A 949 40.15 52.44 48.89
N GLU A 950 40.31 51.11 48.83
CA GLU A 950 41.55 50.44 48.43
C GLU A 950 42.01 50.81 47.00
N ARG A 951 41.06 51.11 46.10
CA ARG A 951 41.31 51.50 44.71
C ARG A 951 41.40 53.02 44.47
N TYR A 952 41.52 53.84 45.52
CA TYR A 952 41.52 55.31 45.41
C TYR A 952 42.56 55.84 44.41
N HIS A 953 43.79 55.33 44.45
CA HIS A 953 44.86 55.77 43.55
C HIS A 953 44.57 55.46 42.07
N LEU A 954 43.91 54.32 41.81
CA LEU A 954 43.50 53.92 40.47
C LEU A 954 42.37 54.79 39.95
N HIS A 955 41.30 54.98 40.74
CA HIS A 955 40.19 55.87 40.38
C HIS A 955 40.65 57.31 40.16
N LEU A 956 41.63 57.80 40.94
CA LEU A 956 42.23 59.11 40.74
C LEU A 956 43.01 59.20 39.42
N SER A 957 43.68 58.13 38.99
CA SER A 957 44.35 58.07 37.68
C SER A 957 43.34 58.10 36.54
N LEU A 958 42.29 57.27 36.62
CA LEU A 958 41.22 57.20 35.62
C LEU A 958 40.46 58.53 35.52
N LEU A 959 40.23 59.22 36.65
CA LEU A 959 39.63 60.55 36.66
C LEU A 959 40.51 61.59 35.94
N LYS A 960 41.83 61.54 36.14
CA LYS A 960 42.78 62.43 35.43
C LYS A 960 42.80 62.19 33.92
N GLU A 961 42.70 60.93 33.50
CA GLU A 961 42.60 60.55 32.08
C GLU A 961 41.25 60.94 31.49
N THR A 962 40.14 60.74 32.22
CA THR A 962 38.81 61.20 31.82
C THR A 962 38.78 62.71 31.61
N LEU A 963 39.37 63.48 32.53
CA LEU A 963 39.48 64.94 32.42
C LEU A 963 40.37 65.39 31.26
N SER A 964 41.40 64.63 30.88
CA SER A 964 42.24 64.97 29.71
C SER A 964 41.47 64.77 28.41
N VAL A 965 40.69 63.68 28.30
CA VAL A 965 39.82 63.41 27.14
C VAL A 965 38.71 64.46 27.03
N ILE A 966 38.03 64.80 28.13
CA ILE A 966 36.98 65.82 28.15
C ILE A 966 37.54 67.22 27.81
N ALA A 967 38.73 67.56 28.32
CA ALA A 967 39.40 68.83 27.99
C ALA A 967 39.77 68.96 26.50
N VAL A 968 39.98 67.83 25.81
CA VAL A 968 40.13 67.78 24.36
C VAL A 968 38.77 67.87 23.66
N GLY A 969 37.71 67.23 24.19
CA GLY A 969 36.40 67.12 23.54
C GLY A 969 35.50 68.34 23.61
N LEU A 970 35.41 68.97 24.79
CA LEU A 970 34.46 70.05 25.07
C LEU A 970 35.06 71.45 24.90
N ASP A 971 34.19 72.41 24.61
CA ASP A 971 34.52 73.83 24.68
C ASP A 971 34.59 74.30 26.14
N LEU A 972 35.41 75.32 26.43
CA LEU A 972 35.67 75.76 27.82
C LEU A 972 34.39 76.07 28.62
N ARG A 973 33.37 76.64 27.99
CA ARG A 973 32.09 76.95 28.65
C ARG A 973 31.34 75.68 29.04
N ASP A 974 31.28 74.71 28.14
CA ASP A 974 30.57 73.46 28.37
C ASP A 974 31.35 72.58 29.35
N PHE A 975 32.68 72.57 29.27
CA PHE A 975 33.51 71.87 30.25
C PHE A 975 33.30 72.41 31.67
N LEU A 976 33.26 73.74 31.84
CA LEU A 976 32.94 74.35 33.14
C LEU A 976 31.55 73.96 33.66
N SER A 977 30.58 73.72 32.78
CA SER A 977 29.21 73.35 33.18
C SER A 977 29.05 71.91 33.66
N VAL A 978 30.01 71.02 33.35
CA VAL A 978 29.95 69.60 33.74
C VAL A 978 30.89 69.25 34.89
N LEU A 979 31.74 70.18 35.34
CA LEU A 979 32.56 69.98 36.52
C LEU A 979 31.69 69.94 37.80
N PRO A 980 32.03 69.11 38.79
CA PRO A 980 31.30 69.07 40.05
C PRO A 980 31.43 70.40 40.80
N GLU A 981 30.33 70.85 41.41
CA GLU A 981 30.30 72.09 42.22
C GLU A 981 31.22 72.00 43.45
N ASP A 982 31.49 70.78 43.93
CA ASP A 982 32.35 70.51 45.08
C ASP A 982 33.66 69.81 44.64
N GLY A 983 34.74 70.59 44.64
CA GLY A 983 36.10 70.10 44.38
C GLY A 983 37.16 71.19 44.49
N ALA A 984 38.44 70.81 44.63
CA ALA A 984 39.54 71.76 44.71
C ALA A 984 39.83 72.33 43.30
N ALA A 985 39.59 73.63 43.10
CA ALA A 985 39.84 74.31 41.82
C ALA A 985 41.27 74.07 41.27
N ALA A 986 42.26 73.96 42.16
CA ALA A 986 43.66 73.67 41.80
C ALA A 986 43.84 72.31 41.08
N PHE A 987 42.98 71.32 41.34
CA PHE A 987 43.05 70.00 40.70
C PHE A 987 42.55 70.04 39.24
N PHE A 988 41.49 70.80 38.96
CA PHE A 988 40.89 70.91 37.62
C PHE A 988 41.57 71.98 36.74
N LEU A 989 42.25 72.96 37.35
CA LEU A 989 42.90 74.09 36.68
C LEU A 989 43.84 73.68 35.52
N PRO A 990 44.68 72.63 35.62
CA PRO A 990 45.56 72.21 34.52
C PRO A 990 44.79 71.81 33.26
N TYR A 991 43.65 71.12 33.42
CA TYR A 991 42.80 70.64 32.33
C TYR A 991 41.98 71.78 31.71
N LEU A 992 41.47 72.69 32.55
CA LEU A 992 40.78 73.91 32.10
C LEU A 992 41.72 74.84 31.32
N LEU A 993 42.97 75.00 31.78
CA LEU A 993 44.00 75.75 31.06
C LEU A 993 44.32 75.10 29.71
N PHE A 994 44.45 73.77 29.66
CA PHE A 994 44.65 73.05 28.41
C PHE A 994 43.48 73.26 27.43
N CYS A 995 42.24 73.10 27.88
CA CYS A 995 41.03 73.37 27.08
C CYS A 995 40.96 74.83 26.59
N SER A 996 41.32 75.81 27.45
CA SER A 996 41.35 77.23 27.07
C SER A 996 42.40 77.56 26.00
N ARG A 997 43.56 76.87 26.05
CA ARG A 997 44.66 77.05 25.09
C ARG A 997 44.38 76.37 23.75
N LYS A 998 43.47 75.39 23.70
CA LYS A 998 43.00 74.76 22.45
C LYS A 998 42.50 75.80 21.44
N LYS A 999 41.79 76.83 21.91
CA LYS A 999 41.30 77.96 21.08
C LYS A 999 42.38 78.95 20.63
N SER A 1000 43.61 78.86 21.15
CA SER A 1000 44.71 79.74 20.72
C SER A 1000 45.58 79.11 19.63
N LEU A 1001 45.31 77.87 19.21
CA LEU A 1001 46.09 77.08 18.24
C LEU A 1001 45.25 76.48 17.09
N THR A 1002 43.98 76.85 17.00
CA THR A 1002 43.14 76.79 15.80
C THR A 1002 42.83 78.21 15.37
#